data_AF-D2VBS9-F1
#
_entry.id   AF-D2VBS9-F1
#
_cell.length_a   1.000
_cell.length_b   1.000
_cell.length_c   1.000
_cell.angle_alpha   90.00
_cell.angle_beta   90.00
_cell.angle_gamma   90.00
#
_symmetry.space_group_name_H-M   'P 1'
#
loop_
_entity.id
_entity.type
_entity.pdbx_description
1 polymer ?
#
loop_
_entity_poly.entity_id
_entity_poly.type
_entity_poly.pdbx_seq_one_letter_code
_entity_poly.pdbx_strand_id
1 'polypeptide(L)'
;MLNDAAHKRKREESIKILLDSSDDFSDDETVQVMRDDDETNQKTISFRQLKKKKALNLVDVLPNNNNLNNLNNLNNINMNINDDRDGEQTTMKNENDKFNNREEQLKKMLNENTTERRLKEYFYSKGLKVDDCVGSGGFGSVFTVLIGENRKAIKCITNSSTVIGFQELANSIQLDHEHIVKVDDFHIIEGMVCLEMEFMEKGSLVSYKRKLTDSMLIQIVAQVCDALSYISKKNICHRDIKPGNLLVRSIDFDLESIQVVVGDFGLSFSQKSIKEVNDGGTLSYMDPIIFEYIENLKKIKPEERKNLPLPYGIDTDLYSLGVTIEQLVGNTPTDFIRKIVETLKNPNRKERVSFMHKMAAISQAYTQAFKNPNNSTLWHKHLEAASIHPFCMELSPYQHKHFVLEVLKRNGIAIQYVYPEYRKDTEVVLQALRQNVWAITTISEELNQDPKLEQVVKQNLGWIKPEIRNRFSRGENRHRDLDFYLNLVKYNEETIIFIPEEMKWNREYLLKFVSVNGACLQYLRDYMNDLEFFKIALQNNLQVIEFAPPSIRDDLEIMNEIIEKDPELFSYASARLKGNRDLALKSVTLNPYRNFGQIHKDLKTNSQFLIDVITNNPSIIEQTAWFDPSLPFYDELASQALSLDRDLFFKLPFEKRKSKAILREFFETVLVDMVMIEEVVDILSGSTSLDEEALQQLKERYLDDQQKGTIRKILLSILSVDRYKIPMPFLIELFSEDRDFIESAVEYGQDFFQIACNDLKCQDEFLATCIDKGVNVSQFPKEKRSDAELMKRAILKDPNNFRHLDENLKESIEMIQLLLSNYPKLFNLIPSHLQYEKEIIKIAIQCGYRNYNNLASQAFTDENILKLDVKGLLPFVSQNYLRNHSEFLLESVKITNEIKYLDLLPDHYKDNEQVMIEFVKYNGLALEYCSPTLRSTKEFVQVAVKQNEMALQFASPSLQVDHSFICEFSIFQEMNRM
;
A
#
# COMPACT_ATOMS: atom_id res chain seq x y z
N MET A 1 37.66 12.23 -35.17
CA MET A 1 38.09 13.48 -34.52
C MET A 1 36.98 14.23 -33.77
N LEU A 2 35.76 14.44 -34.32
CA LEU A 2 34.66 15.10 -33.56
C LEU A 2 33.97 14.18 -32.51
N ASN A 3 33.94 12.86 -32.70
CA ASN A 3 33.43 11.91 -31.69
C ASN A 3 34.38 11.67 -30.50
N ASP A 4 35.70 11.82 -30.70
CA ASP A 4 36.70 11.62 -29.63
C ASP A 4 36.70 12.75 -28.59
N ALA A 5 36.44 13.98 -29.03
CA ALA A 5 36.40 15.15 -28.15
C ALA A 5 35.16 15.14 -27.23
N ALA A 6 34.04 14.59 -27.70
CA ALA A 6 32.81 14.46 -26.91
C ALA A 6 32.92 13.37 -25.83
N HIS A 7 33.57 12.24 -26.15
CA HIS A 7 33.86 11.19 -25.16
C HIS A 7 34.90 11.63 -24.13
N LYS A 8 35.92 12.40 -24.54
CA LYS A 8 36.92 12.97 -23.63
C LYS A 8 36.31 13.99 -22.66
N ARG A 9 35.49 14.93 -23.15
CA ARG A 9 34.76 15.91 -22.30
C ARG A 9 33.77 15.25 -21.34
N LYS A 10 33.01 14.24 -21.78
CA LYS A 10 32.11 13.49 -20.88
C LYS A 10 32.88 12.75 -19.78
N ARG A 11 34.06 12.19 -20.09
CA ARG A 11 34.93 11.55 -19.10
C ARG A 11 35.50 12.54 -18.09
N GLU A 12 35.96 13.70 -18.55
CA GLU A 12 36.49 14.77 -17.70
C GLU A 12 35.39 15.40 -16.82
N GLU A 13 34.17 15.59 -17.32
CA GLU A 13 33.02 16.03 -16.52
C GLU A 13 32.58 14.99 -15.47
N SER A 14 32.58 13.70 -15.81
CA SER A 14 32.25 12.63 -14.85
C SER A 14 33.26 12.51 -13.72
N ILE A 15 34.54 12.80 -13.99
CA ILE A 15 35.60 12.85 -12.97
C ILE A 15 35.44 14.10 -12.09
N LYS A 16 35.04 15.24 -12.67
CA LYS A 16 34.79 16.48 -11.92
C LYS A 16 33.58 16.37 -10.98
N ILE A 17 32.52 15.67 -11.40
CA ILE A 17 31.33 15.42 -10.57
C ILE A 17 31.64 14.52 -9.36
N LEU A 18 32.63 13.62 -9.46
CA LEU A 18 33.11 12.80 -8.33
C LEU A 18 33.98 13.59 -7.34
N LEU A 19 34.56 14.72 -7.75
CA LEU A 19 35.43 15.57 -6.94
C LEU A 19 34.65 16.68 -6.21
N ASP A 20 33.55 17.17 -6.76
CA ASP A 20 32.73 18.24 -6.16
C ASP A 20 31.80 17.75 -5.02
N SER A 21 31.87 16.47 -4.62
CA SER A 21 31.08 15.91 -3.50
C SER A 21 31.84 15.80 -2.18
N SER A 22 33.03 16.40 -2.08
CA SER A 22 33.87 16.40 -0.88
C SER A 22 34.32 17.83 -0.52
N ASP A 23 33.38 18.66 -0.06
CA ASP A 23 33.69 19.88 0.68
C ASP A 23 33.49 19.61 2.17
N ASP A 24 34.60 19.34 2.85
CA ASP A 24 34.90 19.77 4.22
C ASP A 24 36.22 19.13 4.62
N PHE A 25 37.34 19.85 4.52
CA PHE A 25 38.44 19.86 5.49
C PHE A 25 39.38 21.04 5.18
N SER A 26 39.58 21.87 6.20
CA SER A 26 40.38 23.09 6.20
C SER A 26 41.87 22.85 5.94
N ASP A 27 42.47 23.82 5.25
CA ASP A 27 43.89 24.03 5.08
C ASP A 27 44.67 23.92 6.41
N ASP A 28 45.71 23.09 6.46
CA ASP A 28 47.03 23.53 6.89
C ASP A 28 48.12 22.46 6.66
N GLU A 29 49.36 22.95 6.50
CA GLU A 29 50.64 22.24 6.39
C GLU A 29 51.15 21.88 4.97
N THR A 30 51.84 22.87 4.41
CA THR A 30 52.92 22.75 3.41
C THR A 30 53.98 21.70 3.77
N VAL A 31 54.29 20.77 2.85
CA VAL A 31 55.58 20.05 2.84
C VAL A 31 56.15 20.01 1.42
N GLN A 32 57.40 20.47 1.30
CA GLN A 32 58.21 20.60 0.08
C GLN A 32 58.41 19.26 -0.65
N VAL A 33 58.29 19.30 -1.98
CA VAL A 33 58.70 18.24 -2.89
C VAL A 33 60.21 18.36 -3.16
N MET A 34 61.01 17.40 -2.70
CA MET A 34 62.29 17.10 -3.33
C MET A 34 62.03 16.21 -4.54
N ARG A 35 62.55 16.64 -5.69
CA ARG A 35 62.71 15.83 -6.90
C ARG A 35 63.84 14.84 -6.65
N ASP A 36 63.59 13.57 -6.90
CA ASP A 36 64.63 12.65 -7.38
C ASP A 36 64.05 11.87 -8.56
N ASP A 37 64.75 12.02 -9.68
CA ASP A 37 64.56 11.32 -10.94
C ASP A 37 65.07 9.88 -10.79
N ASP A 38 64.27 8.89 -11.16
CA ASP A 38 64.79 7.64 -11.75
C ASP A 38 63.66 6.85 -12.45
N GLU A 39 63.84 6.69 -13.75
CA GLU A 39 63.04 5.87 -14.66
C GLU A 39 63.20 4.37 -14.34
N THR A 40 62.16 3.59 -14.63
CA THR A 40 62.09 2.11 -14.57
C THR A 40 61.74 1.45 -13.21
N ASN A 41 60.45 1.47 -12.84
CA ASN A 41 59.81 0.33 -12.15
C ASN A 41 58.27 0.45 -12.16
N GLN A 42 57.58 -0.59 -12.65
CA GLN A 42 56.12 -0.73 -12.53
C GLN A 42 55.74 -0.81 -11.04
N LYS A 43 55.19 0.27 -10.47
CA LYS A 43 54.72 0.28 -9.08
C LYS A 43 53.41 -0.52 -8.96
N THR A 44 53.52 -1.74 -8.44
CA THR A 44 52.37 -2.46 -7.86
C THR A 44 52.09 -1.85 -6.49
N ILE A 45 50.95 -1.20 -6.29
CA ILE A 45 50.56 -0.66 -4.97
C ILE A 45 49.93 -1.82 -4.19
N SER A 46 50.51 -2.18 -3.03
CA SER A 46 49.97 -3.24 -2.16
C SER A 46 49.26 -2.67 -0.93
N PHE A 47 48.23 -3.40 -0.49
CA PHE A 47 47.26 -3.05 0.55
C PHE A 47 47.86 -2.58 1.90
N ARG A 48 49.10 -2.96 2.22
CA ARG A 48 49.79 -2.49 3.45
C ARG A 48 50.10 -1.00 3.46
N GLN A 49 50.25 -0.37 2.30
CA GLN A 49 50.54 1.07 2.21
C GLN A 49 49.27 1.94 2.34
N LEU A 50 48.12 1.46 1.86
CA LEU A 50 46.83 2.16 1.96
C LEU A 50 46.24 2.12 3.37
N LYS A 51 46.48 1.07 4.16
CA LYS A 51 45.97 0.97 5.55
C LYS A 51 46.63 1.94 6.55
N LYS A 52 47.84 2.46 6.26
CA LYS A 52 48.53 3.42 7.14
C LYS A 52 48.21 4.89 6.84
N LYS A 53 47.68 5.21 5.66
CA LYS A 53 47.14 6.53 5.31
C LYS A 53 45.62 6.42 5.27
N LYS A 54 44.95 6.76 6.37
CA LYS A 54 43.49 6.87 6.40
C LYS A 54 43.04 7.76 5.24
N ALA A 55 42.29 7.17 4.30
CA ALA A 55 41.51 7.81 3.24
C ALA A 55 42.00 9.20 2.80
N LEU A 56 43.08 9.25 2.02
CA LEU A 56 43.37 10.41 1.17
C LEU A 56 43.49 9.94 -0.29
N ASN A 57 42.62 10.51 -1.13
CA ASN A 57 42.68 10.58 -2.60
C ASN A 57 42.99 9.27 -3.36
N LEU A 58 41.93 8.59 -3.79
CA LEU A 58 41.95 7.57 -4.86
C LEU A 58 42.34 8.13 -6.25
N VAL A 59 42.72 9.41 -6.33
CA VAL A 59 43.15 10.11 -7.56
C VAL A 59 44.58 9.69 -7.97
N ASP A 60 45.44 9.30 -7.03
CA ASP A 60 46.87 9.06 -7.30
C ASP A 60 47.21 7.66 -7.86
N VAL A 61 46.20 6.81 -8.13
CA VAL A 61 46.40 5.42 -8.61
C VAL A 61 46.10 5.25 -10.11
N LEU A 62 45.68 6.30 -10.80
CA LEU A 62 45.50 6.25 -12.26
C LEU A 62 46.88 6.29 -12.97
N PRO A 63 47.13 5.44 -13.98
CA PRO A 63 48.40 5.45 -14.70
C PRO A 63 48.61 6.80 -15.41
N ASN A 64 49.75 7.45 -15.14
CA ASN A 64 50.19 8.65 -15.85
C ASN A 64 50.38 8.39 -17.36
N ASN A 65 49.98 9.38 -18.15
CA ASN A 65 49.76 9.40 -19.61
C ASN A 65 50.93 9.02 -20.56
N ASN A 66 52.03 8.39 -20.13
CA ASN A 66 53.25 8.34 -20.95
C ASN A 66 53.63 6.98 -21.59
N ASN A 67 52.84 5.90 -21.47
CA ASN A 67 53.20 4.58 -22.04
C ASN A 67 52.34 4.10 -23.23
N LEU A 68 51.56 4.96 -23.90
CA LEU A 68 50.70 4.55 -25.03
C LEU A 68 51.22 4.91 -26.43
N ASN A 69 52.44 5.46 -26.56
CA ASN A 69 53.01 5.79 -27.88
C ASN A 69 53.58 4.59 -28.66
N ASN A 70 53.65 3.38 -28.08
CA ASN A 70 54.26 2.21 -28.74
C ASN A 70 53.27 1.23 -29.42
N LEU A 71 51.98 1.56 -29.51
CA LEU A 71 50.99 0.73 -30.23
C LEU A 71 50.56 1.30 -31.60
N ASN A 72 51.12 2.44 -32.02
CA ASN A 72 50.77 3.10 -33.29
C ASN A 72 51.49 2.58 -34.54
N ASN A 73 52.21 1.45 -34.48
CA ASN A 73 53.03 0.96 -35.61
C ASN A 73 52.54 -0.31 -36.33
N LEU A 74 51.28 -0.72 -36.19
CA LEU A 74 50.77 -1.93 -36.88
C LEU A 74 49.58 -1.74 -37.84
N ASN A 75 49.06 -0.52 -38.03
CA ASN A 75 47.92 -0.29 -38.95
C ASN A 75 48.26 0.41 -40.27
N ASN A 76 49.54 0.49 -40.66
CA ASN A 76 49.93 0.97 -41.99
C ASN A 76 50.51 -0.16 -42.85
N ILE A 77 49.64 -1.05 -43.35
CA ILE A 77 49.88 -1.78 -44.60
C ILE A 77 48.57 -1.82 -45.41
N ASN A 78 48.50 -0.92 -46.40
CA ASN A 78 47.87 -0.98 -47.73
C ASN A 78 46.60 -1.83 -47.96
N MET A 79 45.47 -1.25 -48.37
CA MET A 79 45.14 -0.77 -49.74
C MET A 79 45.16 -1.83 -50.85
N ASN A 80 43.97 -2.07 -51.42
CA ASN A 80 43.56 -2.40 -52.81
C ASN A 80 42.26 -3.21 -52.70
N ILE A 81 41.14 -2.92 -53.37
CA ILE A 81 40.93 -2.71 -54.81
C ILE A 81 39.67 -1.85 -55.01
N ASN A 82 39.73 -0.96 -55.99
CA ASN A 82 38.68 -0.06 -56.47
C ASN A 82 37.56 -0.76 -57.28
N ASP A 83 36.40 -0.13 -57.21
CA ASP A 83 35.43 0.23 -58.26
C ASP A 83 34.72 -0.82 -59.15
N ASP A 84 33.39 -0.59 -59.19
CA ASP A 84 32.47 -0.66 -60.32
C ASP A 84 32.18 -2.00 -61.02
N ARG A 85 30.94 -2.50 -60.82
CA ARG A 85 29.90 -2.48 -61.88
C ARG A 85 28.53 -3.03 -61.45
N ASP A 86 27.52 -2.50 -62.15
CA ASP A 86 26.08 -2.75 -62.10
C ASP A 86 25.62 -4.22 -62.15
N GLY A 87 24.39 -4.46 -61.68
CA GLY A 87 23.50 -5.49 -62.24
C GLY A 87 22.78 -6.41 -61.26
N GLU A 88 21.46 -6.20 -61.13
CA GLU A 88 20.38 -7.20 -61.00
C GLU A 88 20.33 -8.22 -59.83
N GLN A 89 19.30 -8.00 -59.01
CA GLN A 89 18.28 -8.95 -58.54
C GLN A 89 18.64 -10.34 -57.96
N THR A 90 18.27 -10.45 -56.67
CA THR A 90 17.56 -11.58 -56.03
C THR A 90 18.35 -12.84 -55.63
N THR A 91 17.98 -13.34 -54.45
CA THR A 91 18.38 -14.61 -53.81
C THR A 91 19.81 -14.75 -53.26
N MET A 92 20.21 -13.96 -52.25
CA MET A 92 21.22 -14.36 -51.24
C MET A 92 21.11 -13.51 -49.94
N LYS A 93 19.94 -13.51 -49.29
CA LYS A 93 19.73 -12.80 -48.01
C LYS A 93 19.76 -13.70 -46.76
N ASN A 94 19.89 -15.03 -46.90
CA ASN A 94 19.81 -15.96 -45.77
C ASN A 94 21.13 -16.65 -45.38
N GLU A 95 22.23 -16.42 -46.10
CA GLU A 95 23.55 -17.01 -45.77
C GLU A 95 24.54 -16.01 -45.16
N ASN A 96 24.48 -14.72 -45.53
CA ASN A 96 25.36 -13.69 -44.98
C ASN A 96 25.06 -13.32 -43.51
N ASP A 97 23.81 -13.41 -43.06
CA ASP A 97 23.45 -13.17 -41.64
C ASP A 97 23.85 -14.33 -40.71
N LYS A 98 24.02 -15.54 -41.26
CA LYS A 98 24.57 -16.70 -40.53
C LYS A 98 26.09 -16.66 -40.46
N PHE A 99 26.77 -16.15 -41.50
CA PHE A 99 28.22 -16.02 -41.51
C PHE A 99 28.70 -14.87 -40.62
N ASN A 100 28.04 -13.71 -40.66
CA ASN A 100 28.40 -12.56 -39.82
C ASN A 100 28.16 -12.85 -38.32
N ASN A 101 27.05 -13.49 -37.94
CA ASN A 101 26.83 -13.89 -36.54
C ASN A 101 27.86 -14.91 -36.04
N ARG A 102 28.32 -15.82 -36.91
CA ARG A 102 29.29 -16.86 -36.55
C ARG A 102 30.71 -16.29 -36.46
N GLU A 103 31.06 -15.33 -37.30
CA GLU A 103 32.35 -14.63 -37.24
C GLU A 103 32.43 -13.68 -36.05
N GLU A 104 31.32 -13.02 -35.68
CA GLU A 104 31.23 -12.18 -34.49
C GLU A 104 31.23 -13.01 -33.20
N GLN A 105 30.54 -14.17 -33.18
CA GLN A 105 30.65 -15.15 -32.10
C GLN A 105 32.05 -15.77 -32.01
N LEU A 106 32.71 -16.08 -33.13
CA LEU A 106 34.09 -16.58 -33.15
C LEU A 106 35.09 -15.52 -32.68
N LYS A 107 34.93 -14.25 -33.06
CA LYS A 107 35.73 -13.13 -32.55
C LYS A 107 35.52 -12.91 -31.05
N LYS A 108 34.29 -13.08 -30.55
CA LYS A 108 33.98 -13.03 -29.11
C LYS A 108 34.62 -14.19 -28.35
N MET A 109 34.49 -15.42 -28.87
CA MET A 109 35.10 -16.62 -28.28
C MET A 109 36.64 -16.61 -28.35
N LEU A 110 37.25 -15.99 -29.37
CA LEU A 110 38.71 -15.79 -29.45
C LEU A 110 39.22 -14.70 -28.49
N ASN A 111 38.44 -13.64 -28.24
CA ASN A 111 38.78 -12.59 -27.27
C ASN A 111 38.56 -13.00 -25.80
N GLU A 112 37.54 -13.81 -25.51
CA GLU A 112 37.27 -14.34 -24.15
C GLU A 112 38.38 -15.30 -23.71
N ASN A 113 38.84 -16.18 -24.61
CA ASN A 113 39.96 -17.10 -24.34
C ASN A 113 41.32 -16.39 -24.16
N THR A 114 41.52 -15.20 -24.72
CA THR A 114 42.75 -14.42 -24.53
C THR A 114 42.73 -13.60 -23.23
N THR A 115 41.57 -13.08 -22.82
CA THR A 115 41.42 -12.33 -21.56
C THR A 115 41.57 -13.24 -20.33
N GLU A 116 40.91 -14.41 -20.33
CA GLU A 116 41.06 -15.39 -19.25
C GLU A 116 42.50 -15.88 -19.11
N ARG A 117 43.16 -16.16 -20.24
CA ARG A 117 44.57 -16.58 -20.25
C ARG A 117 45.49 -15.50 -19.67
N ARG A 118 45.29 -14.23 -20.02
CA ARG A 118 46.05 -13.10 -19.46
C ARG A 118 45.81 -12.91 -17.96
N LEU A 119 44.58 -13.05 -17.50
CA LEU A 119 44.26 -13.00 -16.06
C LEU A 119 44.96 -14.13 -15.31
N LYS A 120 44.94 -15.38 -15.84
CA LYS A 120 45.68 -16.51 -15.27
C LYS A 120 47.18 -16.25 -15.25
N GLU A 121 47.77 -15.76 -16.34
CA GLU A 121 49.19 -15.39 -16.40
C GLU A 121 49.57 -14.29 -15.39
N TYR A 122 48.73 -13.26 -15.22
CA TYR A 122 48.92 -12.23 -14.20
C TYR A 122 48.88 -12.83 -12.78
N PHE A 123 47.87 -13.63 -12.46
CA PHE A 123 47.76 -14.25 -11.14
C PHE A 123 48.94 -15.19 -10.86
N TYR A 124 49.38 -15.99 -11.83
CA TYR A 124 50.60 -16.79 -11.71
C TYR A 124 51.84 -15.92 -11.47
N SER A 125 51.97 -14.78 -12.16
CA SER A 125 53.08 -13.83 -11.94
C SER A 125 53.10 -13.23 -10.53
N LYS A 126 51.96 -13.20 -9.84
CA LYS A 126 51.82 -12.77 -8.44
C LYS A 126 51.94 -13.94 -7.44
N GLY A 127 52.27 -15.14 -7.91
CA GLY A 127 52.39 -16.34 -7.09
C GLY A 127 51.04 -16.94 -6.66
N LEU A 128 49.94 -16.52 -7.28
CA LEU A 128 48.60 -17.05 -7.01
C LEU A 128 48.34 -18.24 -7.93
N LYS A 129 48.07 -19.41 -7.36
CA LYS A 129 47.71 -20.59 -8.14
C LYS A 129 46.23 -20.53 -8.47
N VAL A 130 45.90 -20.19 -9.71
CA VAL A 130 44.52 -20.21 -10.23
C VAL A 130 44.12 -21.65 -10.52
N ASP A 131 42.93 -22.03 -10.07
CA ASP A 131 42.32 -23.34 -10.31
C ASP A 131 41.36 -23.23 -11.50
N ASP A 132 40.04 -23.29 -11.30
CA ASP A 132 39.02 -23.26 -12.35
C ASP A 132 38.17 -21.97 -12.34
N CYS A 133 37.53 -21.67 -13.48
CA CYS A 133 36.46 -20.68 -13.56
C CYS A 133 35.20 -21.27 -12.91
N VAL A 134 34.76 -20.70 -11.79
CA VAL A 134 33.63 -21.21 -10.99
C VAL A 134 32.29 -20.65 -11.47
N GLY A 135 32.31 -19.54 -12.19
CA GLY A 135 31.11 -18.97 -12.81
C GLY A 135 31.43 -17.81 -13.74
N SER A 136 30.66 -17.72 -14.82
CA SER A 136 30.66 -16.59 -15.76
C SER A 136 29.25 -16.00 -15.86
N GLY A 137 29.14 -14.68 -15.79
CA GLY A 137 27.86 -13.96 -15.82
C GLY A 137 27.96 -12.62 -16.55
N GLY A 138 26.84 -11.87 -16.64
CA GLY A 138 26.77 -10.60 -17.37
C GLY A 138 27.70 -9.48 -16.86
N PHE A 139 28.23 -9.62 -15.64
CA PHE A 139 29.10 -8.67 -14.97
C PHE A 139 30.58 -9.11 -14.89
N GLY A 140 30.92 -10.32 -15.32
CA GLY A 140 32.31 -10.81 -15.26
C GLY A 140 32.47 -12.31 -15.01
N SER A 141 33.72 -12.71 -14.73
CA SER A 141 34.11 -14.10 -14.46
C SER A 141 34.68 -14.25 -13.05
N VAL A 142 34.35 -15.34 -12.37
CA VAL A 142 34.86 -15.66 -11.02
C VAL A 142 35.80 -16.85 -11.09
N PHE A 143 37.02 -16.67 -10.58
CA PHE A 143 38.06 -17.70 -10.51
C PHE A 143 38.31 -18.13 -9.08
N THR A 144 38.58 -19.41 -8.84
CA THR A 144 39.17 -19.85 -7.57
C THR A 144 40.69 -19.72 -7.60
N VAL A 145 41.24 -19.21 -6.51
CA VAL A 145 42.69 -19.08 -6.31
C VAL A 145 43.10 -19.67 -4.96
N LEU A 146 44.31 -20.22 -4.90
CA LEU A 146 44.95 -20.65 -3.66
C LEU A 146 46.01 -19.62 -3.26
N ILE A 147 45.83 -19.02 -2.08
CA ILE A 147 46.78 -18.09 -1.45
C ILE A 147 47.30 -18.73 -0.17
N GLY A 148 48.49 -19.35 -0.24
CA GLY A 148 48.95 -20.25 0.81
C GLY A 148 48.06 -21.49 0.90
N GLU A 149 47.51 -21.78 2.08
CA GLU A 149 46.54 -22.87 2.30
C GLU A 149 45.07 -22.42 2.13
N ASN A 150 44.81 -21.12 1.98
CA ASN A 150 43.46 -20.58 1.92
C ASN A 150 42.94 -20.51 0.48
N ARG A 151 41.74 -21.07 0.26
CA ARG A 151 41.02 -20.95 -1.01
C ARG A 151 40.20 -19.66 -1.03
N LYS A 152 40.34 -18.87 -2.09
CA LYS A 152 39.63 -17.60 -2.28
C LYS A 152 38.96 -17.54 -3.65
N ALA A 153 38.00 -16.63 -3.79
CA ALA A 153 37.34 -16.30 -5.05
C ALA A 153 37.85 -14.95 -5.56
N ILE A 154 38.22 -14.86 -6.84
CA ILE A 154 38.50 -13.59 -7.50
C ILE A 154 37.44 -13.32 -8.56
N LYS A 155 36.58 -12.32 -8.32
CA LYS A 155 35.59 -11.84 -9.30
C LYS A 155 36.23 -10.76 -10.18
N CYS A 156 36.42 -11.06 -11.46
CA CYS A 156 36.97 -10.16 -12.47
C CYS A 156 35.83 -9.52 -13.27
N ILE A 157 35.68 -8.20 -13.16
CA ILE A 157 34.61 -7.43 -13.82
C ILE A 157 35.07 -7.03 -15.21
N THR A 158 34.55 -7.70 -16.25
CA THR A 158 35.10 -7.66 -17.63
C THR A 158 34.34 -6.74 -18.60
N ASN A 159 33.22 -6.12 -18.20
CA ASN A 159 32.32 -5.46 -19.14
C ASN A 159 32.49 -3.92 -19.22
N SER A 160 33.08 -3.47 -20.35
CA SER A 160 33.03 -2.18 -21.09
C SER A 160 32.92 -0.79 -20.42
N SER A 161 32.70 -0.65 -19.10
CA SER A 161 32.83 0.64 -18.41
C SER A 161 33.59 0.50 -17.10
N THR A 162 34.82 1.03 -17.09
CA THR A 162 35.67 1.14 -15.90
C THR A 162 34.89 1.71 -14.71
N VAL A 163 33.94 2.62 -14.95
CA VAL A 163 33.12 3.26 -13.92
C VAL A 163 32.29 2.25 -13.09
N ILE A 164 31.66 1.25 -13.70
CA ILE A 164 30.82 0.27 -12.97
C ILE A 164 31.69 -0.60 -12.05
N GLY A 165 32.83 -1.08 -12.55
CA GLY A 165 33.76 -1.88 -11.74
C GLY A 165 34.29 -1.10 -10.54
N PHE A 166 34.60 0.19 -10.71
CA PHE A 166 35.04 1.05 -9.60
C PHE A 166 33.89 1.42 -8.64
N GLN A 167 32.65 1.51 -9.12
CA GLN A 167 31.47 1.68 -8.27
C GLN A 167 31.23 0.44 -7.38
N GLU A 168 31.30 -0.77 -7.96
CA GLU A 168 31.19 -2.03 -7.20
C GLU A 168 32.32 -2.15 -6.19
N LEU A 169 33.55 -1.76 -6.56
CA LEU A 169 34.69 -1.67 -5.65
C LEU A 169 34.43 -0.71 -4.47
N ALA A 170 34.01 0.52 -4.76
CA ALA A 170 33.74 1.54 -3.76
C ALA A 170 32.62 1.12 -2.80
N ASN A 171 31.56 0.49 -3.33
CA ASN A 171 30.47 -0.01 -2.53
C ASN A 171 30.87 -1.21 -1.68
N SER A 172 31.68 -2.14 -2.19
CA SER A 172 31.98 -3.40 -1.52
C SER A 172 33.09 -3.29 -0.47
N ILE A 173 34.12 -2.44 -0.67
CA ILE A 173 35.23 -2.29 0.28
C ILE A 173 34.78 -1.73 1.65
N GLN A 174 33.71 -0.93 1.67
CA GLN A 174 33.21 -0.30 2.89
C GLN A 174 32.19 -1.14 3.68
N LEU A 175 31.87 -2.35 3.20
CA LEU A 175 30.92 -3.26 3.82
C LEU A 175 31.67 -4.29 4.65
N ASP A 176 31.39 -4.29 5.95
CA ASP A 176 31.90 -5.28 6.89
C ASP A 176 30.73 -5.74 7.77
N HIS A 177 30.17 -6.89 7.43
CA HIS A 177 28.99 -7.47 8.08
C HIS A 177 29.01 -8.99 7.98
N GLU A 178 28.51 -9.68 9.01
CA GLU A 178 28.56 -11.14 9.12
C GLU A 178 27.84 -11.86 7.97
N HIS A 179 26.73 -11.27 7.51
CA HIS A 179 25.88 -11.78 6.44
C HIS A 179 26.10 -11.09 5.08
N ILE A 180 27.27 -10.47 4.86
CA ILE A 180 27.68 -9.89 3.57
C ILE A 180 29.01 -10.52 3.15
N VAL A 181 29.17 -10.83 1.86
CA VAL A 181 30.44 -11.37 1.33
C VAL A 181 31.56 -10.36 1.57
N LYS A 182 32.61 -10.81 2.25
CA LYS A 182 33.77 -9.99 2.56
C LYS A 182 34.72 -9.90 1.37
N VAL A 183 35.08 -8.67 1.02
CA VAL A 183 36.16 -8.37 0.07
C VAL A 183 37.44 -8.16 0.89
N ASP A 184 38.41 -9.06 0.72
CA ASP A 184 39.68 -9.01 1.45
C ASP A 184 40.69 -8.08 0.79
N ASP A 185 40.75 -8.09 -0.55
CA ASP A 185 41.67 -7.29 -1.36
C ASP A 185 41.08 -7.07 -2.77
N PHE A 186 41.75 -6.29 -3.61
CA PHE A 186 41.39 -6.10 -5.01
C PHE A 186 42.62 -5.91 -5.90
N HIS A 187 42.44 -6.13 -7.19
CA HIS A 187 43.45 -5.87 -8.21
C HIS A 187 42.84 -5.05 -9.34
N ILE A 188 43.64 -4.16 -9.92
CA ILE A 188 43.28 -3.45 -11.15
C ILE A 188 44.22 -3.96 -12.24
N ILE A 189 43.65 -4.67 -13.21
CA ILE A 189 44.40 -5.33 -14.30
C ILE A 189 43.89 -4.77 -15.62
N GLU A 190 44.71 -3.99 -16.33
CA GLU A 190 44.35 -3.40 -17.63
C GLU A 190 43.02 -2.61 -17.60
N GLY A 191 42.69 -1.98 -16.47
CA GLY A 191 41.43 -1.25 -16.27
C GLY A 191 40.22 -2.09 -15.85
N MET A 192 40.39 -3.41 -15.71
CA MET A 192 39.41 -4.31 -15.07
C MET A 192 39.60 -4.31 -13.56
N VAL A 193 38.50 -4.35 -12.82
CA VAL A 193 38.50 -4.51 -11.36
C VAL A 193 38.32 -5.99 -11.02
N CYS A 194 39.23 -6.52 -10.21
CA CYS A 194 39.21 -7.89 -9.72
C CYS A 194 39.09 -7.88 -8.20
N LEU A 195 38.01 -8.41 -7.63
CA LEU A 195 37.75 -8.44 -6.19
C LEU A 195 38.16 -9.79 -5.61
N GLU A 196 39.08 -9.79 -4.65
CA GLU A 196 39.48 -10.97 -3.89
C GLU A 196 38.54 -11.14 -2.68
N MET A 197 37.86 -12.27 -2.61
CA MET A 197 36.78 -12.55 -1.67
C MET A 197 36.92 -13.93 -1.04
N GLU A 198 36.24 -14.12 0.10
CA GLU A 198 36.04 -15.44 0.70
C GLU A 198 35.36 -16.40 -0.31
N PHE A 199 35.89 -17.61 -0.46
CA PHE A 199 35.28 -18.63 -1.32
C PHE A 199 34.17 -19.38 -0.59
N MET A 200 32.95 -19.35 -1.14
CA MET A 200 31.79 -20.03 -0.59
C MET A 200 31.68 -21.45 -1.15
N GLU A 201 32.27 -22.42 -0.45
CA GLU A 201 32.36 -23.82 -0.93
C GLU A 201 31.01 -24.48 -1.20
N LYS A 202 29.95 -24.07 -0.49
CA LYS A 202 28.59 -24.63 -0.62
C LYS A 202 27.77 -23.98 -1.74
N GLY A 203 28.35 -23.02 -2.48
CA GLY A 203 27.69 -22.37 -3.60
C GLY A 203 26.53 -21.47 -3.18
N SER A 204 25.53 -21.29 -4.06
CA SER A 204 24.37 -20.42 -3.83
C SER A 204 23.10 -21.19 -3.49
N LEU A 205 22.08 -20.49 -2.99
CA LEU A 205 20.77 -21.06 -2.67
C LEU A 205 20.05 -21.68 -3.88
N VAL A 206 20.50 -21.41 -5.12
CA VAL A 206 19.98 -22.08 -6.34
C VAL A 206 20.03 -23.60 -6.22
N SER A 207 21.11 -24.15 -5.65
CA SER A 207 21.35 -25.60 -5.50
C SER A 207 20.46 -26.27 -4.44
N TYR A 208 19.77 -25.47 -3.63
CA TYR A 208 18.99 -25.89 -2.46
C TYR A 208 17.48 -25.72 -2.65
N LYS A 209 17.03 -25.39 -3.86
CA LYS A 209 15.62 -25.24 -4.19
C LYS A 209 14.82 -26.49 -3.79
N ARG A 210 13.75 -26.31 -2.99
CA ARG A 210 12.88 -27.38 -2.47
C ARG A 210 13.57 -28.40 -1.54
N LYS A 211 14.77 -28.12 -1.03
CA LYS A 211 15.49 -28.99 -0.07
C LYS A 211 15.53 -28.43 1.35
N LEU A 212 15.18 -27.15 1.53
CA LEU A 212 15.28 -26.43 2.80
C LEU A 212 14.01 -26.64 3.63
N THR A 213 14.19 -26.85 4.93
CA THR A 213 13.07 -26.85 5.89
C THR A 213 12.60 -25.43 6.15
N ASP A 214 11.41 -25.29 6.74
CA ASP A 214 10.86 -23.99 7.11
C ASP A 214 11.77 -23.27 8.11
N SER A 215 12.36 -23.98 9.08
CA SER A 215 13.34 -23.41 10.02
C SER A 215 14.52 -22.75 9.29
N MET A 216 15.09 -23.46 8.31
CA MET A 216 16.21 -22.96 7.51
C MET A 216 15.79 -21.75 6.65
N LEU A 217 14.59 -21.77 6.07
CA LEU A 217 14.06 -20.63 5.31
C LEU A 217 13.91 -19.38 6.18
N ILE A 218 13.50 -19.54 7.43
CA ILE A 218 13.36 -18.42 8.37
C ILE A 218 14.72 -17.87 8.78
N GLN A 219 15.70 -18.74 9.05
CA GLN A 219 17.08 -18.33 9.29
C GLN A 219 17.64 -17.52 8.12
N ILE A 220 17.36 -17.93 6.87
CA ILE A 220 17.73 -17.18 5.68
C ILE A 220 17.08 -15.78 5.69
N VAL A 221 15.77 -15.68 5.96
CA VAL A 221 15.07 -14.38 6.03
C VAL A 221 15.67 -13.48 7.10
N ALA A 222 15.97 -14.01 8.30
CA ALA A 222 16.56 -13.25 9.39
C ALA A 222 17.93 -12.67 9.00
N GLN A 223 18.82 -13.52 8.48
CA GLN A 223 20.18 -13.15 8.09
C GLN A 223 20.22 -12.17 6.92
N VAL A 224 19.35 -12.35 5.92
CA VAL A 224 19.26 -11.42 4.79
C VAL A 224 18.64 -10.09 5.24
N CYS A 225 17.61 -10.09 6.07
CA CYS A 225 17.06 -8.85 6.65
C CYS A 225 18.09 -8.08 7.47
N ASP A 226 18.98 -8.77 8.17
CA ASP A 226 20.09 -8.16 8.91
C ASP A 226 21.09 -7.47 7.98
N ALA A 227 21.54 -8.16 6.93
CA ALA A 227 22.38 -7.59 5.89
C ALA A 227 21.72 -6.38 5.20
N LEU A 228 20.43 -6.49 4.85
CA LEU A 228 19.66 -5.42 4.22
C LEU A 228 19.49 -4.19 5.14
N SER A 229 19.24 -4.44 6.43
CA SER A 229 19.19 -3.39 7.46
C SER A 229 20.53 -2.65 7.59
N TYR A 230 21.65 -3.38 7.53
CA TYR A 230 22.99 -2.80 7.55
C TYR A 230 23.28 -1.90 6.35
N ILE A 231 23.02 -2.37 5.11
CA ILE A 231 23.29 -1.57 3.90
C ILE A 231 22.33 -0.37 3.77
N SER A 232 21.10 -0.50 4.28
CA SER A 232 20.12 0.59 4.32
C SER A 232 20.63 1.78 5.12
N LYS A 233 21.28 1.55 6.28
CA LYS A 233 21.91 2.63 7.08
C LYS A 233 23.04 3.36 6.35
N LYS A 234 23.63 2.72 5.33
CA LYS A 234 24.65 3.31 4.45
C LYS A 234 24.04 3.93 3.18
N ASN A 235 22.71 4.01 3.08
CA ASN A 235 21.95 4.48 1.90
C ASN A 235 22.27 3.67 0.63
N ILE A 236 22.50 2.37 0.78
CA ILE A 236 22.75 1.44 -0.31
C ILE A 236 21.52 0.53 -0.50
N CYS A 237 21.10 0.38 -1.74
CA CYS A 237 20.10 -0.60 -2.17
C CYS A 237 20.79 -1.67 -3.04
N HIS A 238 20.51 -2.95 -2.82
CA HIS A 238 21.17 -4.07 -3.48
C HIS A 238 20.67 -4.26 -4.93
N ARG A 239 19.35 -4.18 -5.15
CA ARG A 239 18.63 -4.24 -6.44
C ARG A 239 18.63 -5.57 -7.19
N ASP A 240 19.37 -6.57 -6.73
CA ASP A 240 19.39 -7.91 -7.34
C ASP A 240 19.37 -9.05 -6.30
N ILE A 241 18.49 -8.96 -5.30
CA ILE A 241 18.28 -10.05 -4.33
C ILE A 241 17.57 -11.21 -5.04
N LYS A 242 18.24 -12.36 -5.10
CA LYS A 242 17.75 -13.60 -5.72
C LYS A 242 18.53 -14.81 -5.18
N PRO A 243 18.05 -16.06 -5.34
CA PRO A 243 18.76 -17.25 -4.85
C PRO A 243 20.21 -17.37 -5.35
N GLY A 244 20.53 -16.85 -6.54
CA GLY A 244 21.87 -16.87 -7.11
C GLY A 244 22.88 -15.98 -6.40
N ASN A 245 22.42 -14.93 -5.74
CA ASN A 245 23.25 -13.92 -5.06
C ASN A 245 23.27 -14.11 -3.53
N LEU A 246 22.56 -15.12 -3.03
CA LEU A 246 22.61 -15.55 -1.64
C LEU A 246 23.49 -16.81 -1.56
N LEU A 247 24.71 -16.63 -1.07
CA LEU A 247 25.70 -17.70 -0.98
C LEU A 247 25.61 -18.40 0.39
N VAL A 248 25.89 -19.70 0.40
CA VAL A 248 25.83 -20.54 1.59
C VAL A 248 27.25 -20.68 2.15
N ARG A 249 27.45 -20.20 3.39
CA ARG A 249 28.70 -20.36 4.12
C ARG A 249 28.74 -21.74 4.79
N SER A 250 27.68 -22.12 5.49
CA SER A 250 27.54 -23.44 6.12
C SER A 250 26.09 -23.91 6.11
N ILE A 251 25.89 -25.23 6.10
CA ILE A 251 24.56 -25.85 6.15
C ILE A 251 24.67 -27.23 6.81
N ASP A 252 23.78 -27.49 7.76
CA ASP A 252 23.62 -28.78 8.44
C ASP A 252 22.13 -29.12 8.48
N PHE A 253 21.74 -30.21 7.81
CA PHE A 253 20.34 -30.63 7.71
C PHE A 253 19.86 -31.34 8.98
N ASP A 254 20.75 -31.97 9.73
CA ASP A 254 20.39 -32.69 10.95
C ASP A 254 20.13 -31.70 12.11
N LEU A 255 20.91 -30.62 12.16
CA LEU A 255 20.71 -29.51 13.10
C LEU A 255 19.75 -28.42 12.58
N GLU A 256 19.18 -28.61 11.38
CA GLU A 256 18.38 -27.62 10.66
C GLU A 256 19.01 -26.21 10.66
N SER A 257 20.32 -26.12 10.52
CA SER A 257 21.07 -24.85 10.62
C SER A 257 21.65 -24.44 9.28
N ILE A 258 21.58 -23.15 8.97
CA ILE A 258 22.16 -22.59 7.74
C ILE A 258 22.73 -21.20 7.98
N GLN A 259 23.91 -20.93 7.43
CA GLN A 259 24.48 -19.58 7.37
C GLN A 259 24.58 -19.11 5.93
N VAL A 260 23.98 -17.96 5.67
CA VAL A 260 23.97 -17.32 4.35
C VAL A 260 24.63 -15.95 4.39
N VAL A 261 25.16 -15.56 3.24
CA VAL A 261 25.76 -14.25 3.00
C VAL A 261 25.22 -13.67 1.70
N VAL A 262 24.96 -12.36 1.71
CA VAL A 262 24.54 -11.60 0.53
C VAL A 262 25.79 -11.23 -0.27
N GLY A 263 25.82 -11.60 -1.55
CA GLY A 263 26.89 -11.27 -2.48
C GLY A 263 26.38 -10.60 -3.75
N ASP A 264 27.32 -10.20 -4.62
CA ASP A 264 27.08 -9.54 -5.90
C ASP A 264 26.43 -8.14 -5.82
N PHE A 265 27.26 -7.16 -5.47
CA PHE A 265 26.89 -5.74 -5.38
C PHE A 265 27.07 -4.98 -6.71
N GLY A 266 27.20 -5.67 -7.86
CA GLY A 266 27.46 -5.04 -9.16
C GLY A 266 26.31 -4.16 -9.70
N LEU A 267 25.10 -4.35 -9.18
CA LEU A 267 23.93 -3.50 -9.43
C LEU A 267 23.57 -2.61 -8.23
N SER A 268 24.33 -2.69 -7.14
CA SER A 268 24.07 -1.92 -5.93
C SER A 268 24.31 -0.43 -6.17
N PHE A 269 23.46 0.41 -5.60
CA PHE A 269 23.45 1.84 -5.90
C PHE A 269 23.35 2.67 -4.61
N SER A 270 24.13 3.76 -4.54
CA SER A 270 24.01 4.77 -3.48
C SER A 270 22.97 5.81 -3.88
N GLN A 271 21.97 6.06 -3.04
CA GLN A 271 20.89 7.02 -3.32
C GLN A 271 21.37 8.47 -3.57
N LYS A 272 22.63 8.82 -3.25
CA LYS A 272 23.18 10.17 -3.37
C LYS A 272 23.70 10.55 -4.77
N SER A 273 23.79 9.62 -5.73
CA SER A 273 24.55 9.78 -6.99
C SER A 273 23.72 9.51 -8.27
N ILE A 274 22.61 10.23 -8.51
CA ILE A 274 21.67 9.94 -9.63
C ILE A 274 21.96 10.80 -10.88
N LYS A 275 22.19 10.15 -12.04
CA LYS A 275 21.98 10.78 -13.37
C LYS A 275 21.26 9.91 -14.43
N GLU A 276 21.20 8.57 -14.35
CA GLU A 276 20.47 7.74 -15.35
C GLU A 276 19.84 6.46 -14.76
N VAL A 277 18.68 6.06 -15.32
CA VAL A 277 17.98 4.79 -15.05
C VAL A 277 18.56 3.73 -15.98
N ASN A 278 19.43 2.86 -15.46
CA ASN A 278 19.80 1.64 -16.18
C ASN A 278 18.83 0.51 -15.82
N ASP A 279 18.46 -0.31 -16.80
CA ASP A 279 17.58 -1.50 -16.74
C ASP A 279 18.18 -2.66 -15.90
N GLY A 280 18.74 -2.35 -14.72
CA GLY A 280 19.39 -3.29 -13.83
C GLY A 280 18.39 -4.03 -12.92
N GLY A 281 18.52 -5.36 -12.89
CA GLY A 281 17.77 -6.27 -12.03
C GLY A 281 17.25 -7.48 -12.80
N THR A 282 16.97 -8.59 -12.09
CA THR A 282 16.38 -9.78 -12.72
C THR A 282 14.85 -9.64 -12.76
N LEU A 283 14.24 -9.54 -13.95
CA LEU A 283 12.81 -9.23 -14.15
C LEU A 283 11.85 -10.07 -13.29
N SER A 284 12.15 -11.36 -13.08
CA SER A 284 11.31 -12.27 -12.29
C SER A 284 11.26 -11.97 -10.78
N TYR A 285 12.18 -11.17 -10.24
CA TYR A 285 12.25 -10.80 -8.82
C TYR A 285 11.93 -9.32 -8.57
N MET A 286 11.66 -8.57 -9.64
CA MET A 286 11.44 -7.12 -9.58
C MET A 286 10.08 -6.81 -8.95
N ASP A 287 10.04 -5.79 -8.08
CA ASP A 287 8.79 -5.27 -7.53
C ASP A 287 7.91 -4.70 -8.68
N PRO A 288 6.62 -5.08 -8.80
CA PRO A 288 5.72 -4.58 -9.83
C PRO A 288 5.69 -3.06 -9.98
N ILE A 289 5.89 -2.31 -8.89
CA ILE A 289 5.91 -0.84 -8.93
C ILE A 289 7.10 -0.29 -9.73
N ILE A 290 8.20 -1.03 -9.78
CA ILE A 290 9.39 -0.70 -10.57
C ILE A 290 9.10 -0.95 -12.04
N PHE A 291 8.45 -2.06 -12.37
CA PHE A 291 8.06 -2.38 -13.74
C PHE A 291 7.11 -1.32 -14.30
N GLU A 292 6.08 -0.94 -13.55
CA GLU A 292 5.14 0.13 -13.92
C GLU A 292 5.85 1.47 -14.13
N TYR A 293 6.79 1.82 -13.22
CA TYR A 293 7.57 3.03 -13.35
C TYR A 293 8.46 3.03 -14.62
N ILE A 294 9.13 1.93 -14.92
CA ILE A 294 9.97 1.79 -16.14
C ILE A 294 9.10 1.90 -17.40
N GLU A 295 7.94 1.25 -17.44
CA GLU A 295 7.00 1.35 -18.57
C GLU A 295 6.47 2.78 -18.77
N ASN A 296 6.26 3.53 -17.69
CA ASN A 296 5.88 4.94 -17.76
C ASN A 296 7.04 5.83 -18.21
N LEU A 297 8.27 5.55 -17.78
CA LEU A 297 9.47 6.28 -18.23
C LEU A 297 9.72 6.14 -19.73
N LYS A 298 9.40 4.98 -20.33
CA LYS A 298 9.52 4.76 -21.79
C LYS A 298 8.67 5.75 -22.61
N LYS A 299 7.59 6.29 -22.02
CA LYS A 299 6.68 7.25 -22.65
C LYS A 299 7.16 8.71 -22.53
N ILE A 300 8.15 8.98 -21.68
CA ILE A 300 8.68 10.33 -21.39
C ILE A 300 9.94 10.58 -22.23
N LYS A 301 10.13 11.80 -22.74
CA LYS A 301 11.30 12.18 -23.54
C LYS A 301 12.60 12.09 -22.71
N PRO A 302 13.74 11.66 -23.30
CA PRO A 302 15.00 11.51 -22.57
C PRO A 302 15.46 12.75 -21.79
N GLU A 303 15.27 13.96 -22.33
CA GLU A 303 15.60 15.22 -21.64
C GLU A 303 14.80 15.46 -20.34
N GLU A 304 13.57 14.95 -20.25
CA GLU A 304 12.65 15.16 -19.11
C GLU A 304 12.86 14.13 -17.99
N ARG A 305 13.63 13.05 -18.25
CA ARG A 305 13.88 11.95 -17.29
C ARG A 305 14.85 12.32 -16.16
N LYS A 306 15.69 13.35 -16.36
CA LYS A 306 16.85 13.65 -15.49
C LYS A 306 16.50 14.05 -14.06
N ASN A 307 15.27 14.50 -13.79
CA ASN A 307 14.86 15.05 -12.50
C ASN A 307 13.77 14.22 -11.78
N LEU A 308 13.42 13.03 -12.30
CA LEU A 308 12.42 12.17 -11.67
C LEU A 308 13.05 11.35 -10.53
N PRO A 309 12.42 11.29 -9.34
CA PRO A 309 12.91 10.47 -8.24
C PRO A 309 12.85 8.99 -8.62
N LEU A 310 13.93 8.25 -8.34
CA LEU A 310 13.98 6.81 -8.56
C LEU A 310 13.04 6.10 -7.57
N PRO A 311 12.22 5.13 -8.01
CA PRO A 311 11.31 4.39 -7.13
C PRO A 311 12.01 3.29 -6.31
N TYR A 312 13.32 3.12 -6.50
CA TYR A 312 14.14 2.09 -5.86
C TYR A 312 14.47 2.47 -4.41
N GLY A 313 14.21 1.53 -3.50
CA GLY A 313 14.54 1.64 -2.08
C GLY A 313 14.69 0.27 -1.43
N ILE A 314 15.06 0.22 -0.15
CA ILE A 314 15.24 -1.05 0.57
C ILE A 314 13.95 -1.89 0.60
N ASP A 315 12.79 -1.24 0.53
CA ASP A 315 11.47 -1.86 0.42
C ASP A 315 11.28 -2.70 -0.86
N THR A 316 12.04 -2.39 -1.92
CA THR A 316 12.02 -3.16 -3.18
C THR A 316 12.91 -4.39 -3.09
N ASP A 317 14.05 -4.32 -2.38
CA ASP A 317 14.88 -5.50 -2.07
C ASP A 317 14.12 -6.50 -1.19
N LEU A 318 13.28 -6.00 -0.27
CA LEU A 318 12.42 -6.82 0.57
C LEU A 318 11.34 -7.57 -0.24
N TYR A 319 10.79 -6.96 -1.29
CA TYR A 319 9.91 -7.67 -2.23
C TYR A 319 10.65 -8.80 -2.93
N SER A 320 11.85 -8.51 -3.44
CA SER A 320 12.71 -9.51 -4.10
C SER A 320 13.10 -10.65 -3.16
N LEU A 321 13.28 -10.38 -1.86
CA LEU A 321 13.44 -11.42 -0.84
C LEU A 321 12.18 -12.28 -0.71
N GLY A 322 10.99 -11.68 -0.71
CA GLY A 322 9.72 -12.42 -0.69
C GLY A 322 9.58 -13.40 -1.86
N VAL A 323 9.90 -12.95 -3.08
CA VAL A 323 9.92 -13.82 -4.29
C VAL A 323 11.01 -14.89 -4.19
N THR A 324 12.17 -14.54 -3.63
CA THR A 324 13.27 -15.49 -3.40
C THR A 324 12.86 -16.63 -2.49
N ILE A 325 12.21 -16.33 -1.35
CA ILE A 325 11.72 -17.34 -0.42
C ILE A 325 10.64 -18.20 -1.10
N GLU A 326 9.65 -17.58 -1.74
CA GLU A 326 8.57 -18.28 -2.48
C GLU A 326 9.13 -19.32 -3.48
N GLN A 327 10.23 -19.00 -4.16
CA GLN A 327 10.89 -19.92 -5.07
C GLN A 327 11.64 -21.07 -4.37
N LEU A 328 12.20 -20.82 -3.19
CA LEU A 328 12.95 -21.81 -2.42
C LEU A 328 12.05 -22.82 -1.70
N VAL A 329 10.82 -22.41 -1.35
CA VAL A 329 9.80 -23.29 -0.73
C VAL A 329 9.49 -24.50 -1.62
N GLY A 330 9.30 -25.67 -0.98
CA GLY A 330 8.71 -26.88 -1.58
C GLY A 330 7.25 -26.72 -2.04
N ASN A 331 6.63 -27.82 -2.47
CA ASN A 331 5.25 -27.81 -3.01
C ASN A 331 4.15 -27.52 -1.96
N THR A 332 4.48 -27.52 -0.66
CA THR A 332 3.54 -27.28 0.44
C THR A 332 4.18 -26.42 1.54
N PRO A 333 4.24 -25.08 1.38
CA PRO A 333 4.61 -24.18 2.48
C PRO A 333 3.65 -24.32 3.65
N THR A 334 4.16 -24.27 4.88
CA THR A 334 3.31 -24.00 6.03
C THR A 334 2.64 -22.63 5.88
N ASP A 335 1.52 -22.44 6.58
CA ASP A 335 0.85 -21.14 6.67
C ASP A 335 1.77 -20.03 7.16
N PHE A 336 2.82 -20.39 7.90
CA PHE A 336 3.80 -19.46 8.41
C PHE A 336 4.72 -18.89 7.34
N ILE A 337 5.34 -19.75 6.52
CA ILE A 337 6.17 -19.30 5.40
C ILE A 337 5.33 -18.49 4.41
N ARG A 338 4.06 -18.87 4.22
CA ARG A 338 3.12 -18.09 3.39
C ARG A 338 2.93 -16.67 3.92
N LYS A 339 2.70 -16.49 5.22
CA LYS A 339 2.58 -15.16 5.86
C LYS A 339 3.85 -14.32 5.74
N ILE A 340 5.03 -14.92 5.85
CA ILE A 340 6.30 -14.20 5.64
C ILE A 340 6.39 -13.69 4.21
N VAL A 341 6.11 -14.55 3.22
CA VAL A 341 6.11 -14.18 1.80
C VAL A 341 5.07 -13.08 1.52
N GLU A 342 3.85 -13.20 2.07
CA GLU A 342 2.80 -12.18 1.99
C GLU A 342 3.24 -10.84 2.61
N THR A 343 3.90 -10.87 3.77
CA THR A 343 4.39 -9.65 4.46
C THR A 343 5.48 -8.96 3.65
N LEU A 344 6.44 -9.72 3.12
CA LEU A 344 7.53 -9.20 2.29
C LEU A 344 7.03 -8.64 0.95
N LYS A 345 5.95 -9.23 0.40
CA LYS A 345 5.32 -8.80 -0.86
C LYS A 345 4.15 -7.81 -0.65
N ASN A 346 3.87 -7.41 0.59
CA ASN A 346 2.73 -6.54 0.95
C ASN A 346 2.81 -5.17 0.24
N PRO A 347 1.75 -4.63 -0.38
CA PRO A 347 1.77 -3.31 -1.00
C PRO A 347 2.21 -2.16 -0.07
N ASN A 348 2.02 -2.31 1.24
CA ASN A 348 2.43 -1.34 2.25
C ASN A 348 3.94 -1.40 2.54
N ARG A 349 4.72 -0.53 1.87
CA ARG A 349 6.18 -0.44 2.00
C ARG A 349 6.68 -0.24 3.44
N LYS A 350 5.95 0.52 4.28
CA LYS A 350 6.35 0.76 5.68
C LYS A 350 6.29 -0.53 6.52
N GLU A 351 5.34 -1.40 6.19
CA GLU A 351 5.15 -2.68 6.89
C GLU A 351 6.31 -3.64 6.57
N ARG A 352 6.77 -3.69 5.32
CA ARG A 352 7.97 -4.44 4.91
C ARG A 352 9.19 -4.00 5.72
N VAL A 353 9.44 -2.69 5.79
CA VAL A 353 10.61 -2.13 6.49
C VAL A 353 10.54 -2.37 8.01
N SER A 354 9.34 -2.27 8.60
CA SER A 354 9.11 -2.64 10.00
C SER A 354 9.42 -4.12 10.26
N PHE A 355 8.96 -5.01 9.38
CA PHE A 355 9.26 -6.44 9.44
C PHE A 355 10.77 -6.73 9.34
N MET A 356 11.47 -6.08 8.42
CA MET A 356 12.93 -6.20 8.26
C MET A 356 13.68 -5.90 9.55
N HIS A 357 13.37 -4.77 10.21
CA HIS A 357 14.06 -4.40 11.45
C HIS A 357 13.85 -5.43 12.58
N LYS A 358 12.65 -6.03 12.66
CA LYS A 358 12.36 -7.10 13.62
C LYS A 358 13.19 -8.36 13.32
N MET A 359 13.22 -8.78 12.05
CA MET A 359 13.99 -9.95 11.62
C MET A 359 15.51 -9.75 11.76
N ALA A 360 16.01 -8.54 11.49
CA ALA A 360 17.40 -8.16 11.71
C ALA A 360 17.77 -8.24 13.20
N ALA A 361 16.93 -7.70 14.09
CA ALA A 361 17.16 -7.77 15.53
C ALA A 361 17.23 -9.22 16.04
N ILE A 362 16.37 -10.10 15.51
CA ILE A 362 16.39 -11.54 15.80
C ILE A 362 17.72 -12.17 15.35
N SER A 363 18.17 -11.90 14.12
CA SER A 363 19.44 -12.40 13.58
C SER A 363 20.63 -11.97 14.44
N GLN A 364 20.70 -10.67 14.77
CA GLN A 364 21.78 -10.12 15.61
C GLN A 364 21.79 -10.75 17.01
N ALA A 365 20.61 -10.97 17.60
CA ALA A 365 20.48 -11.59 18.91
C ALA A 365 20.95 -13.06 18.87
N TYR A 366 20.55 -13.82 17.85
CA TYR A 366 20.98 -15.21 17.63
C TYR A 366 22.52 -15.32 17.49
N THR A 367 23.11 -14.49 16.64
CA THR A 367 24.55 -14.41 16.41
C THR A 367 25.34 -14.07 17.68
N GLN A 368 24.81 -13.15 18.51
CA GLN A 368 25.44 -12.76 19.77
C GLN A 368 25.29 -13.83 20.86
N ALA A 369 24.14 -14.50 20.93
CA ALA A 369 23.89 -15.56 21.91
C ALA A 369 24.72 -16.83 21.63
N PHE A 370 24.96 -17.17 20.36
CA PHE A 370 25.88 -18.26 19.99
C PHE A 370 27.32 -17.96 20.43
N LYS A 371 27.74 -16.68 20.38
CA LYS A 371 29.10 -16.25 20.78
C LYS A 371 29.28 -16.16 22.31
N ASN A 372 28.21 -15.95 23.09
CA ASN A 372 28.31 -15.85 24.55
C ASN A 372 27.01 -16.25 25.28
N PRO A 373 26.81 -17.54 25.59
CA PRO A 373 25.53 -18.08 26.12
C PRO A 373 25.09 -17.50 27.47
N ASN A 374 26.04 -17.00 28.29
CA ASN A 374 25.83 -16.61 29.69
C ASN A 374 25.64 -15.09 29.91
N ASN A 375 25.37 -14.31 28.86
CA ASN A 375 25.26 -12.85 28.97
C ASN A 375 23.84 -12.40 29.40
N SER A 376 23.71 -11.84 30.60
CA SER A 376 22.43 -11.39 31.20
C SER A 376 21.73 -10.25 30.44
N THR A 377 22.44 -9.46 29.64
CA THR A 377 21.81 -8.41 28.80
C THR A 377 21.09 -8.97 27.58
N LEU A 378 21.48 -10.15 27.09
CA LEU A 378 20.85 -10.83 25.95
C LEU A 378 19.51 -11.48 26.35
N TRP A 379 19.45 -12.02 27.57
CA TRP A 379 18.22 -12.55 28.18
C TRP A 379 17.03 -11.60 28.06
N HIS A 380 17.21 -10.33 28.44
CA HIS A 380 16.13 -9.33 28.43
C HIS A 380 15.67 -8.97 27.02
N LYS A 381 16.58 -8.91 26.04
CA LYS A 381 16.24 -8.64 24.63
C LYS A 381 15.45 -9.78 24.01
N HIS A 382 15.84 -11.03 24.27
CA HIS A 382 15.09 -12.21 23.82
C HIS A 382 13.71 -12.27 24.48
N LEU A 383 13.62 -11.97 25.78
CA LEU A 383 12.35 -11.91 26.51
C LEU A 383 11.41 -10.85 25.92
N GLU A 384 11.91 -9.65 25.62
CA GLU A 384 11.13 -8.57 25.01
C GLU A 384 10.65 -8.95 23.59
N ALA A 385 11.53 -9.48 22.74
CA ALA A 385 11.18 -9.91 21.40
C ALA A 385 10.13 -11.04 21.38
N ALA A 386 10.30 -12.06 22.24
CA ALA A 386 9.35 -13.17 22.38
C ALA A 386 8.01 -12.74 23.00
N SER A 387 8.02 -11.68 23.83
CA SER A 387 6.79 -11.09 24.38
C SER A 387 6.00 -10.30 23.33
N ILE A 388 6.68 -9.60 22.42
CA ILE A 388 6.05 -8.82 21.34
C ILE A 388 5.50 -9.73 20.25
N HIS A 389 6.26 -10.78 19.87
CA HIS A 389 5.81 -11.73 18.85
C HIS A 389 6.13 -13.18 19.27
N PRO A 390 5.10 -14.03 19.45
CA PRO A 390 5.21 -15.42 19.91
C PRO A 390 6.29 -16.28 19.23
N PHE A 391 6.52 -16.05 17.93
CA PHE A 391 7.50 -16.78 17.13
C PHE A 391 8.97 -16.58 17.56
N CYS A 392 9.33 -15.44 18.17
CA CYS A 392 10.73 -15.23 18.60
C CYS A 392 11.15 -16.21 19.72
N MET A 393 10.18 -16.89 20.33
CA MET A 393 10.41 -17.99 21.25
C MET A 393 11.12 -19.17 20.56
N GLU A 394 10.75 -19.52 19.33
CA GLU A 394 11.35 -20.64 18.57
C GLU A 394 12.83 -20.38 18.21
N LEU A 395 13.18 -19.10 18.03
CA LEU A 395 14.54 -18.65 17.72
C LEU A 395 15.36 -18.29 18.98
N SER A 396 14.76 -18.37 20.17
CA SER A 396 15.43 -18.06 21.43
C SER A 396 16.29 -19.25 21.87
N PRO A 397 17.60 -19.06 22.17
CA PRO A 397 18.44 -20.10 22.77
C PRO A 397 18.09 -20.33 24.26
N TYR A 398 17.30 -19.43 24.85
CA TYR A 398 16.79 -19.55 26.21
C TYR A 398 15.42 -20.24 26.17
N GLN A 399 15.38 -21.55 26.44
CA GLN A 399 14.13 -22.35 26.50
C GLN A 399 13.93 -23.00 27.87
N HIS A 400 14.76 -22.69 28.86
CA HIS A 400 14.60 -23.22 30.20
C HIS A 400 13.32 -22.69 30.87
N LYS A 401 12.72 -23.49 31.75
CA LYS A 401 11.40 -23.24 32.38
C LYS A 401 11.18 -21.80 32.87
N HIS A 402 12.18 -21.19 33.53
CA HIS A 402 12.09 -19.80 34.02
C HIS A 402 11.87 -18.76 32.90
N PHE A 403 12.54 -18.90 31.74
CA PHE A 403 12.40 -17.98 30.61
C PHE A 403 11.00 -18.10 30.00
N VAL A 404 10.61 -19.35 29.75
CA VAL A 404 9.31 -19.71 29.19
C VAL A 404 8.19 -19.12 30.04
N LEU A 405 8.24 -19.29 31.36
CA LEU A 405 7.24 -18.71 32.26
C LEU A 405 7.20 -17.18 32.18
N GLU A 406 8.35 -16.51 32.09
CA GLU A 406 8.42 -15.06 32.02
C GLU A 406 7.89 -14.50 30.68
N VAL A 407 8.11 -15.21 29.57
CA VAL A 407 7.49 -14.89 28.28
C VAL A 407 5.97 -15.08 28.35
N LEU A 408 5.51 -16.21 28.90
CA LEU A 408 4.08 -16.55 28.97
C LEU A 408 3.28 -15.65 29.90
N LYS A 409 3.90 -15.07 30.93
CA LYS A 409 3.30 -14.00 31.75
C LYS A 409 2.91 -12.77 30.90
N ARG A 410 3.66 -12.50 29.84
CA ARG A 410 3.47 -11.32 28.98
C ARG A 410 2.62 -11.67 27.76
N ASN A 411 2.82 -12.85 27.19
CA ASN A 411 2.13 -13.30 25.98
C ASN A 411 1.81 -14.81 26.02
N GLY A 412 0.58 -15.15 26.38
CA GLY A 412 0.13 -16.54 26.52
C GLY A 412 0.11 -17.35 25.22
N ILE A 413 0.10 -16.71 24.05
CA ILE A 413 0.13 -17.40 22.73
C ILE A 413 1.51 -18.01 22.45
N ALA A 414 2.57 -17.52 23.10
CA ALA A 414 3.94 -18.00 22.90
C ALA A 414 4.13 -19.49 23.22
N ILE A 415 3.21 -20.12 23.97
CA ILE A 415 3.28 -21.54 24.34
C ILE A 415 3.32 -22.47 23.11
N GLN A 416 2.74 -22.03 21.98
CA GLN A 416 2.76 -22.80 20.73
C GLN A 416 4.17 -22.93 20.11
N TYR A 417 5.13 -22.15 20.59
CA TYR A 417 6.54 -22.10 20.13
C TYR A 417 7.55 -22.50 21.22
N VAL A 418 7.07 -22.90 22.40
CA VAL A 418 7.89 -23.45 23.50
C VAL A 418 8.25 -24.91 23.20
N TYR A 419 9.39 -25.43 23.65
CA TYR A 419 9.71 -26.85 23.43
C TYR A 419 8.63 -27.81 23.95
N PRO A 420 8.33 -28.93 23.23
CA PRO A 420 7.26 -29.85 23.58
C PRO A 420 7.32 -30.39 25.02
N GLU A 421 8.53 -30.54 25.57
CA GLU A 421 8.77 -30.97 26.95
C GLU A 421 8.13 -30.03 28.00
N TYR A 422 8.17 -28.72 27.80
CA TYR A 422 7.56 -27.74 28.72
C TYR A 422 6.07 -27.53 28.45
N ARG A 423 5.53 -27.94 27.29
CA ARG A 423 4.08 -27.96 27.03
C ARG A 423 3.35 -29.06 27.81
N LYS A 424 4.11 -29.97 28.44
CA LYS A 424 3.63 -30.99 29.37
C LYS A 424 3.74 -30.55 30.83
N ASP A 425 4.28 -29.37 31.12
CA ASP A 425 4.41 -28.86 32.48
C ASP A 425 3.14 -28.08 32.86
N THR A 426 2.41 -28.57 33.87
CA THR A 426 1.15 -27.97 34.35
C THR A 426 1.31 -26.48 34.68
N GLU A 427 2.44 -26.05 35.25
CA GLU A 427 2.66 -24.66 35.66
C GLU A 427 2.83 -23.74 34.45
N VAL A 428 3.61 -24.19 33.45
CA VAL A 428 3.81 -23.49 32.18
C VAL A 428 2.48 -23.31 31.44
N VAL A 429 1.70 -24.39 31.38
CA VAL A 429 0.40 -24.40 30.71
C VAL A 429 -0.63 -23.52 31.42
N LEU A 430 -0.72 -23.60 32.75
CA LEU A 430 -1.61 -22.74 33.53
C LEU A 430 -1.23 -21.26 33.37
N GLN A 431 0.06 -20.94 33.30
CA GLN A 431 0.50 -19.56 33.08
C GLN A 431 0.09 -19.03 31.71
N ALA A 432 0.21 -19.85 30.66
CA ALA A 432 -0.25 -19.50 29.31
C ALA A 432 -1.77 -19.29 29.26
N LEU A 433 -2.55 -20.18 29.88
CA LEU A 433 -4.01 -20.10 29.93
C LEU A 433 -4.53 -18.90 30.71
N ARG A 434 -3.84 -18.48 31.78
CA ARG A 434 -4.17 -17.26 32.55
C ARG A 434 -4.06 -16.01 31.68
N GLN A 435 -3.09 -15.98 30.77
CA GLN A 435 -2.84 -14.84 29.90
C GLN A 435 -3.66 -14.90 28.61
N ASN A 436 -3.90 -16.09 28.05
CA ASN A 436 -4.69 -16.28 26.86
C ASN A 436 -5.35 -17.67 26.79
N VAL A 437 -6.68 -17.70 26.73
CA VAL A 437 -7.49 -18.94 26.68
C VAL A 437 -7.21 -19.78 25.42
N TRP A 438 -6.75 -19.18 24.31
CA TRP A 438 -6.38 -19.91 23.08
C TRP A 438 -5.17 -20.83 23.25
N ALA A 439 -4.36 -20.63 24.30
CA ALA A 439 -3.24 -21.51 24.66
C ALA A 439 -3.67 -22.98 24.85
N ILE A 440 -4.95 -23.21 25.15
CA ILE A 440 -5.53 -24.55 25.34
C ILE A 440 -5.39 -25.47 24.12
N THR A 441 -5.27 -24.90 22.92
CA THR A 441 -5.11 -25.65 21.66
C THR A 441 -3.77 -26.39 21.57
N THR A 442 -2.79 -25.99 22.39
CA THR A 442 -1.38 -26.42 22.31
C THR A 442 -0.97 -27.36 23.45
N ILE A 443 -1.89 -27.68 24.35
CA ILE A 443 -1.67 -28.53 25.54
C ILE A 443 -1.60 -30.00 25.12
N SER A 444 -0.68 -30.75 25.73
CA SER A 444 -0.54 -32.19 25.52
C SER A 444 -1.78 -32.97 25.99
N GLU A 445 -2.08 -34.09 25.34
CA GLU A 445 -3.25 -34.91 25.72
C GLU A 445 -3.16 -35.44 27.17
N GLU A 446 -1.94 -35.62 27.68
CA GLU A 446 -1.63 -36.08 29.04
C GLU A 446 -2.13 -35.12 30.13
N LEU A 447 -2.13 -33.80 29.87
CA LEU A 447 -2.54 -32.77 30.82
C LEU A 447 -4.06 -32.50 30.83
N ASN A 448 -4.81 -33.08 29.88
CA ASN A 448 -6.26 -32.90 29.79
C ASN A 448 -7.04 -33.50 30.98
N GLN A 449 -6.38 -34.33 31.79
CA GLN A 449 -6.93 -34.96 33.00
C GLN A 449 -6.53 -34.25 34.30
N ASP A 450 -5.76 -33.16 34.23
CA ASP A 450 -5.32 -32.44 35.44
C ASP A 450 -6.50 -31.66 36.06
N PRO A 451 -6.89 -31.96 37.33
CA PRO A 451 -8.01 -31.31 38.00
C PRO A 451 -7.87 -29.79 38.09
N LYS A 452 -6.63 -29.27 38.15
CA LYS A 452 -6.37 -27.83 38.23
C LYS A 452 -6.65 -27.13 36.90
N LEU A 453 -6.38 -27.80 35.79
CA LEU A 453 -6.70 -27.30 34.44
C LEU A 453 -8.20 -27.31 34.19
N GLU A 454 -8.89 -28.38 34.62
CA GLU A 454 -10.34 -28.52 34.47
C GLU A 454 -11.11 -27.39 35.19
N GLN A 455 -10.68 -26.99 36.39
CA GLN A 455 -11.31 -25.90 37.14
C GLN A 455 -11.19 -24.53 36.43
N VAL A 456 -10.02 -24.23 35.86
CA VAL A 456 -9.77 -22.97 35.14
C VAL A 456 -10.54 -22.90 33.82
N VAL A 457 -10.67 -24.04 33.12
CA VAL A 457 -11.47 -24.14 31.88
C VAL A 457 -12.97 -24.00 32.17
N LYS A 458 -13.46 -24.61 33.27
CA LYS A 458 -14.87 -24.47 33.73
C LYS A 458 -15.24 -23.04 34.12
N GLN A 459 -14.31 -22.23 34.61
CA GLN A 459 -14.58 -20.84 34.99
C GLN A 459 -14.71 -19.89 33.78
N ASN A 460 -14.24 -20.30 32.59
CA ASN A 460 -14.18 -19.45 31.38
C ASN A 460 -15.10 -19.93 30.23
N LEU A 461 -16.15 -20.70 30.55
CA LEU A 461 -16.99 -21.48 29.62
C LEU A 461 -17.74 -20.71 28.52
N GLY A 462 -17.89 -19.38 28.61
CA GLY A 462 -18.69 -18.60 27.66
C GLY A 462 -18.05 -18.41 26.27
N TRP A 463 -16.74 -18.66 26.13
CA TRP A 463 -15.93 -18.20 24.99
C TRP A 463 -15.18 -19.32 24.25
N ILE A 464 -15.41 -20.59 24.62
CA ILE A 464 -14.62 -21.74 24.14
C ILE A 464 -15.38 -22.49 23.04
N LYS A 465 -14.74 -22.72 21.90
CA LYS A 465 -15.30 -23.52 20.79
C LYS A 465 -15.63 -24.97 21.24
N PRO A 466 -16.72 -25.59 20.74
CA PRO A 466 -17.13 -26.95 21.12
C PRO A 466 -16.04 -28.03 20.92
N GLU A 467 -15.19 -27.89 19.89
CA GLU A 467 -14.09 -28.84 19.62
C GLU A 467 -13.11 -28.98 20.81
N ILE A 468 -12.87 -27.89 21.53
CA ILE A 468 -11.93 -27.82 22.67
C ILE A 468 -12.60 -28.35 23.95
N ARG A 469 -13.91 -28.14 24.09
CA ARG A 469 -14.72 -28.67 25.20
C ARG A 469 -14.79 -30.20 25.19
N ASN A 470 -14.75 -30.82 24.02
CA ASN A 470 -14.76 -32.28 23.88
C ASN A 470 -13.45 -32.95 24.36
N ARG A 471 -12.31 -32.25 24.39
CA ARG A 471 -11.04 -32.79 24.91
C ARG A 471 -11.03 -33.00 26.42
N PHE A 472 -11.70 -32.13 27.19
CA PHE A 472 -11.81 -32.22 28.65
C PHE A 472 -12.98 -33.09 29.14
N SER A 473 -13.86 -33.52 28.24
CA SER A 473 -15.07 -34.29 28.58
C SER A 473 -14.88 -35.80 28.55
N ARG A 474 -13.65 -36.29 28.33
CA ARG A 474 -13.29 -37.72 28.24
C ARG A 474 -13.15 -38.39 29.63
N GLY A 475 -14.06 -38.09 30.54
CA GLY A 475 -14.30 -38.92 31.73
C GLY A 475 -15.17 -40.11 31.35
N GLU A 476 -14.66 -41.31 31.61
CA GLU A 476 -15.26 -42.62 31.37
C GLU A 476 -16.77 -42.63 31.67
N ASN A 477 -17.63 -42.66 30.62
CA ASN A 477 -19.00 -43.24 30.56
C ASN A 477 -19.96 -42.67 29.48
N ARG A 478 -19.57 -41.78 28.57
CA ARG A 478 -20.54 -41.16 27.61
C ARG A 478 -20.64 -41.76 26.21
N HIS A 479 -20.15 -42.97 25.97
CA HIS A 479 -20.22 -43.61 24.65
C HIS A 479 -21.64 -44.04 24.22
N ARG A 480 -22.71 -43.76 25.00
CA ARG A 480 -24.08 -44.23 24.71
C ARG A 480 -25.20 -43.21 24.91
N ASP A 481 -24.89 -41.93 25.12
CA ASP A 481 -25.93 -40.91 25.34
C ASP A 481 -26.34 -40.27 24.00
N LEU A 482 -27.24 -40.93 23.27
CA LEU A 482 -27.78 -40.44 22.00
C LEU A 482 -28.43 -39.06 22.18
N ASP A 483 -29.11 -38.81 23.30
CA ASP A 483 -29.79 -37.54 23.57
C ASP A 483 -28.80 -36.40 23.78
N PHE A 484 -27.64 -36.67 24.38
CA PHE A 484 -26.55 -35.72 24.45
C PHE A 484 -26.06 -35.31 23.05
N TYR A 485 -25.79 -36.27 22.17
CA TYR A 485 -25.32 -35.96 20.81
C TYR A 485 -26.40 -35.34 19.93
N LEU A 486 -27.68 -35.73 20.09
CA LEU A 486 -28.79 -35.09 19.38
C LEU A 486 -28.90 -33.62 19.79
N ASN A 487 -28.72 -33.30 21.08
CA ASN A 487 -28.68 -31.92 21.54
C ASN A 487 -27.47 -31.16 20.97
N LEU A 488 -26.29 -31.78 20.86
CA LEU A 488 -25.14 -31.12 20.24
C LEU A 488 -25.39 -30.76 18.77
N VAL A 489 -25.87 -31.73 17.98
CA VAL A 489 -26.17 -31.54 16.56
C VAL A 489 -27.29 -30.52 16.34
N LYS A 490 -28.27 -30.47 17.25
CA LYS A 490 -29.32 -29.46 17.25
C LYS A 490 -28.80 -28.03 17.31
N TYR A 491 -27.76 -27.76 18.10
CA TYR A 491 -27.21 -26.41 18.29
C TYR A 491 -26.04 -26.09 17.35
N ASN A 492 -25.34 -27.10 16.84
CA ASN A 492 -24.25 -26.92 15.88
C ASN A 492 -24.12 -28.17 14.97
N GLU A 493 -24.40 -27.99 13.68
CA GLU A 493 -24.35 -29.02 12.63
C GLU A 493 -22.97 -29.66 12.45
N GLU A 494 -21.87 -28.94 12.70
CA GLU A 494 -20.49 -29.45 12.57
C GLU A 494 -20.17 -30.50 13.63
N THR A 495 -20.95 -30.55 14.71
CA THR A 495 -20.73 -31.52 15.79
C THR A 495 -20.92 -32.97 15.33
N ILE A 496 -21.62 -33.20 14.20
CA ILE A 496 -21.79 -34.53 13.61
C ILE A 496 -20.46 -35.18 13.19
N ILE A 497 -19.42 -34.38 12.91
CA ILE A 497 -18.08 -34.88 12.58
C ILE A 497 -17.44 -35.56 13.81
N PHE A 498 -17.88 -35.22 15.02
CA PHE A 498 -17.27 -35.64 16.28
C PHE A 498 -18.11 -36.66 17.06
N ILE A 499 -19.24 -37.12 16.52
CA ILE A 499 -19.99 -38.22 17.15
C ILE A 499 -19.16 -39.51 17.12
N PRO A 500 -19.39 -40.47 18.04
CA PRO A 500 -18.66 -41.73 18.06
C PRO A 500 -18.75 -42.46 16.71
N GLU A 501 -17.64 -43.08 16.28
CA GLU A 501 -17.57 -43.80 15.00
C GLU A 501 -18.69 -44.84 14.87
N GLU A 502 -19.02 -45.56 15.94
CA GLU A 502 -20.14 -46.52 16.00
C GLU A 502 -21.49 -45.91 15.60
N MET A 503 -21.72 -44.63 15.90
CA MET A 503 -22.94 -43.91 15.51
C MET A 503 -22.88 -43.40 14.06
N LYS A 504 -21.69 -43.10 13.54
CA LYS A 504 -21.50 -42.68 12.14
C LYS A 504 -21.80 -43.81 11.15
N TRP A 505 -21.56 -45.06 11.55
CA TRP A 505 -21.85 -46.24 10.72
C TRP A 505 -23.30 -46.73 10.84
N ASN A 506 -24.13 -46.08 11.66
CA ASN A 506 -25.53 -46.46 11.87
C ASN A 506 -26.48 -45.49 11.14
N ARG A 507 -27.09 -45.98 10.04
CA ARG A 507 -28.05 -45.21 9.23
C ARG A 507 -29.20 -44.63 10.06
N GLU A 508 -29.72 -45.37 11.04
CA GLU A 508 -30.85 -44.93 11.86
C GLU A 508 -30.49 -43.75 12.78
N TYR A 509 -29.28 -43.76 13.34
CA TYR A 509 -28.79 -42.61 14.11
C TYR A 509 -28.51 -41.40 13.22
N LEU A 510 -27.92 -41.60 12.05
CA LEU A 510 -27.71 -40.51 11.09
C LEU A 510 -29.02 -39.86 10.64
N LEU A 511 -30.07 -40.64 10.37
CA LEU A 511 -31.40 -40.11 10.06
C LEU A 511 -31.98 -39.28 11.21
N LYS A 512 -31.77 -39.70 12.47
CA LYS A 512 -32.18 -38.94 13.66
C LYS A 512 -31.39 -37.64 13.83
N PHE A 513 -30.09 -37.63 13.53
CA PHE A 513 -29.29 -36.41 13.56
C PHE A 513 -29.75 -35.41 12.48
N VAL A 514 -29.97 -35.90 11.26
CA VAL A 514 -30.42 -35.07 10.13
C VAL A 514 -31.85 -34.56 10.33
N SER A 515 -32.72 -35.34 10.98
CA SER A 515 -34.07 -34.87 11.31
C SER A 515 -34.09 -33.80 12.40
N VAL A 516 -33.08 -33.74 13.27
CA VAL A 516 -32.96 -32.70 14.30
C VAL A 516 -32.28 -31.44 13.75
N ASN A 517 -31.30 -31.58 12.85
CA ASN A 517 -30.67 -30.46 12.14
C ASN A 517 -30.28 -30.87 10.71
N GLY A 518 -31.10 -30.50 9.73
CA GLY A 518 -30.88 -30.88 8.33
C GLY A 518 -29.55 -30.38 7.73
N ALA A 519 -28.97 -29.30 8.28
CA ALA A 519 -27.70 -28.75 7.79
C ALA A 519 -26.51 -29.68 8.03
N CYS A 520 -26.61 -30.65 8.95
CA CYS A 520 -25.53 -31.59 9.21
C CYS A 520 -25.29 -32.57 8.04
N LEU A 521 -26.25 -32.70 7.11
CA LEU A 521 -26.15 -33.55 5.93
C LEU A 521 -24.94 -33.20 5.05
N GLN A 522 -24.53 -31.93 5.01
CA GLN A 522 -23.34 -31.49 4.26
C GLN A 522 -22.03 -32.17 4.69
N TYR A 523 -21.98 -32.70 5.91
CA TYR A 523 -20.83 -33.42 6.46
C TYR A 523 -20.89 -34.94 6.25
N LEU A 524 -22.02 -35.46 5.77
CA LEU A 524 -22.26 -36.88 5.51
C LEU A 524 -22.10 -37.19 4.00
N ARG A 525 -20.86 -37.07 3.49
CA ARG A 525 -20.56 -37.15 2.05
C ARG A 525 -21.17 -38.37 1.33
N ASP A 526 -21.17 -39.52 1.99
CA ASP A 526 -21.67 -40.77 1.40
C ASP A 526 -23.21 -40.79 1.23
N TYR A 527 -23.93 -39.91 1.94
CA TYR A 527 -25.40 -39.83 1.93
C TYR A 527 -25.96 -38.59 1.21
N MET A 528 -25.10 -37.74 0.65
CA MET A 528 -25.49 -36.51 -0.05
C MET A 528 -26.37 -36.75 -1.29
N ASN A 529 -26.31 -37.94 -1.88
CA ASN A 529 -27.13 -38.34 -3.03
C ASN A 529 -28.34 -39.20 -2.64
N ASP A 530 -28.56 -39.47 -1.35
CA ASP A 530 -29.68 -40.26 -0.87
C ASP A 530 -30.93 -39.38 -0.74
N LEU A 531 -31.95 -39.67 -1.56
CA LEU A 531 -33.19 -38.91 -1.65
C LEU A 531 -33.95 -38.88 -0.31
N GLU A 532 -33.88 -39.94 0.49
CA GLU A 532 -34.58 -40.02 1.78
C GLU A 532 -33.96 -39.06 2.80
N PHE A 533 -32.63 -39.08 2.92
CA PHE A 533 -31.88 -38.15 3.76
C PHE A 533 -32.15 -36.70 3.36
N PHE A 534 -32.18 -36.42 2.06
CA PHE A 534 -32.40 -35.07 1.56
C PHE A 534 -33.83 -34.56 1.82
N LYS A 535 -34.85 -35.41 1.63
CA LYS A 535 -36.25 -35.06 1.94
C LYS A 535 -36.44 -34.75 3.42
N ILE A 536 -35.83 -35.54 4.31
CA ILE A 536 -35.89 -35.30 5.76
C ILE A 536 -35.16 -34.01 6.16
N ALA A 537 -34.00 -33.74 5.56
CA ALA A 537 -33.26 -32.50 5.79
C ALA A 537 -34.09 -31.27 5.38
N LEU A 538 -34.74 -31.32 4.20
CA LEU A 538 -35.60 -30.24 3.69
C LEU A 538 -36.86 -30.00 4.53
N GLN A 539 -37.37 -31.01 5.24
CA GLN A 539 -38.52 -30.82 6.14
C GLN A 539 -38.23 -29.85 7.29
N ASN A 540 -36.99 -29.80 7.77
CA ASN A 540 -36.59 -28.99 8.93
C ASN A 540 -35.70 -27.79 8.56
N ASN A 541 -35.04 -27.81 7.40
CA ASN A 541 -34.23 -26.70 6.90
C ASN A 541 -34.21 -26.66 5.37
N LEU A 542 -34.90 -25.69 4.77
CA LEU A 542 -34.97 -25.53 3.32
C LEU A 542 -33.64 -25.06 2.69
N GLN A 543 -32.77 -24.39 3.46
CA GLN A 543 -31.48 -23.88 2.99
C GLN A 543 -30.48 -25.00 2.60
N VAL A 544 -30.77 -26.24 3.00
CA VAL A 544 -30.04 -27.45 2.58
C VAL A 544 -29.98 -27.58 1.05
N ILE A 545 -30.92 -26.98 0.31
CA ILE A 545 -30.91 -26.94 -1.16
C ILE A 545 -29.63 -26.33 -1.75
N GLU A 546 -28.93 -25.46 -1.01
CA GLU A 546 -27.66 -24.81 -1.41
C GLU A 546 -26.54 -25.81 -1.73
N PHE A 547 -26.58 -27.00 -1.12
CA PHE A 547 -25.63 -28.08 -1.38
C PHE A 547 -26.28 -29.31 -2.02
N ALA A 548 -27.53 -29.21 -2.48
CA ALA A 548 -28.22 -30.30 -3.15
C ALA A 548 -27.55 -30.74 -4.45
N PRO A 549 -27.53 -32.04 -4.74
CA PRO A 549 -27.03 -32.54 -6.02
C PRO A 549 -27.92 -32.11 -7.19
N PRO A 550 -27.39 -32.08 -8.42
CA PRO A 550 -28.13 -31.61 -9.60
C PRO A 550 -29.47 -32.32 -9.86
N SER A 551 -29.58 -33.61 -9.51
CA SER A 551 -30.80 -34.40 -9.66
C SER A 551 -31.96 -33.87 -8.81
N ILE A 552 -31.68 -33.40 -7.59
CA ILE A 552 -32.68 -32.83 -6.68
C ILE A 552 -33.09 -31.43 -7.15
N ARG A 553 -32.14 -30.63 -7.62
CA ARG A 553 -32.39 -29.28 -8.15
C ARG A 553 -33.18 -29.26 -9.46
N ASP A 554 -33.26 -30.40 -10.16
CA ASP A 554 -34.03 -30.57 -11.40
C ASP A 554 -35.37 -31.30 -11.17
N ASP A 555 -35.71 -31.64 -9.92
CA ASP A 555 -36.99 -32.25 -9.56
C ASP A 555 -38.09 -31.18 -9.41
N LEU A 556 -39.12 -31.26 -10.27
CA LEU A 556 -40.20 -30.27 -10.32
C LEU A 556 -41.09 -30.30 -9.08
N GLU A 557 -41.32 -31.47 -8.49
CA GLU A 557 -42.21 -31.61 -7.33
C GLU A 557 -41.53 -31.04 -6.08
N ILE A 558 -40.27 -31.42 -5.85
CA ILE A 558 -39.47 -30.88 -4.74
C ILE A 558 -39.31 -29.38 -4.86
N MET A 559 -38.94 -28.87 -6.04
CA MET A 559 -38.76 -27.43 -6.23
C MET A 559 -40.07 -26.64 -6.08
N ASN A 560 -41.21 -27.20 -6.51
CA ASN A 560 -42.51 -26.57 -6.27
C ASN A 560 -42.80 -26.42 -4.77
N GLU A 561 -42.59 -27.47 -3.98
CA GLU A 561 -42.82 -27.43 -2.52
C GLU A 561 -41.88 -26.43 -1.83
N ILE A 562 -40.60 -26.38 -2.25
CA ILE A 562 -39.62 -25.43 -1.72
C ILE A 562 -40.06 -24.00 -2.00
N ILE A 563 -40.42 -23.68 -3.26
CA ILE A 563 -40.80 -22.32 -3.67
C ILE A 563 -42.09 -21.85 -2.99
N GLU A 564 -43.03 -22.76 -2.72
CA GLU A 564 -44.24 -22.44 -1.95
C GLU A 564 -43.92 -21.98 -0.51
N LYS A 565 -42.89 -22.55 0.12
CA LYS A 565 -42.50 -22.22 1.49
C LYS A 565 -41.50 -21.07 1.58
N ASP A 566 -40.52 -21.06 0.68
CA ASP A 566 -39.48 -20.04 0.57
C ASP A 566 -39.19 -19.73 -0.92
N PRO A 567 -39.83 -18.69 -1.47
CA PRO A 567 -39.66 -18.32 -2.87
C PRO A 567 -38.23 -17.93 -3.25
N GLU A 568 -37.37 -17.51 -2.30
CA GLU A 568 -36.02 -17.03 -2.61
C GLU A 568 -35.10 -18.15 -3.12
N LEU A 569 -35.43 -19.40 -2.77
CA LEU A 569 -34.68 -20.59 -3.13
C LEU A 569 -34.87 -21.03 -4.59
N PHE A 570 -35.69 -20.32 -5.37
CA PHE A 570 -35.79 -20.51 -6.83
C PHE A 570 -34.42 -20.39 -7.54
N SER A 571 -33.46 -19.67 -6.93
CA SER A 571 -32.10 -19.51 -7.47
C SER A 571 -31.37 -20.82 -7.66
N TYR A 572 -31.70 -21.83 -6.85
CA TYR A 572 -31.07 -23.14 -6.89
C TYR A 572 -31.73 -24.10 -7.88
N ALA A 573 -32.88 -23.74 -8.48
CA ALA A 573 -33.52 -24.54 -9.51
C ALA A 573 -32.61 -24.70 -10.74
N SER A 574 -32.72 -25.85 -11.40
CA SER A 574 -32.04 -26.11 -12.67
C SER A 574 -32.44 -25.11 -13.77
N ALA A 575 -31.59 -24.96 -14.78
CA ALA A 575 -31.91 -24.10 -15.94
C ALA A 575 -33.19 -24.54 -16.67
N ARG A 576 -33.45 -25.86 -16.71
CA ARG A 576 -34.67 -26.44 -17.30
C ARG A 576 -35.92 -26.00 -16.53
N LEU A 577 -35.89 -26.09 -15.20
CA LEU A 577 -37.01 -25.68 -14.34
C LEU A 577 -37.20 -24.16 -14.34
N LYS A 578 -36.13 -23.37 -14.44
CA LYS A 578 -36.21 -21.91 -14.62
C LYS A 578 -36.84 -21.49 -15.96
N GLY A 579 -36.89 -22.39 -16.93
CA GLY A 579 -37.62 -22.23 -18.19
C GLY A 579 -39.04 -22.83 -18.18
N ASN A 580 -39.47 -23.45 -17.08
CA ASN A 580 -40.84 -23.94 -16.94
C ASN A 580 -41.77 -22.75 -16.64
N ARG A 581 -42.73 -22.49 -17.54
CA ARG A 581 -43.62 -21.33 -17.48
C ARG A 581 -44.37 -21.23 -16.15
N ASP A 582 -44.97 -22.33 -15.69
CA ASP A 582 -45.86 -22.30 -14.53
C ASP A 582 -45.09 -22.15 -13.23
N LEU A 583 -43.95 -22.83 -13.11
CA LEU A 583 -43.04 -22.68 -11.97
C LEU A 583 -42.47 -21.25 -11.90
N ALA A 584 -42.04 -20.70 -13.04
CA ALA A 584 -41.50 -19.35 -13.14
C ALA A 584 -42.56 -18.28 -12.84
N LEU A 585 -43.78 -18.43 -13.36
CA LEU A 585 -44.86 -17.49 -13.07
C LEU A 585 -45.19 -17.51 -11.57
N LYS A 586 -45.30 -18.70 -10.98
CA LYS A 586 -45.57 -18.86 -9.54
C LYS A 586 -44.44 -18.26 -8.68
N SER A 587 -43.18 -18.50 -9.02
CA SER A 587 -42.04 -17.97 -8.25
C SER A 587 -41.97 -16.44 -8.32
N VAL A 588 -42.31 -15.84 -9.45
CA VAL A 588 -42.39 -14.38 -9.63
C VAL A 588 -43.61 -13.80 -8.92
N THR A 589 -44.76 -14.46 -8.94
CA THR A 589 -45.94 -13.98 -8.20
C THR A 589 -45.67 -13.93 -6.69
N LEU A 590 -44.91 -14.90 -6.16
CA LEU A 590 -44.57 -14.95 -4.73
C LEU A 590 -43.42 -14.01 -4.35
N ASN A 591 -42.41 -13.83 -5.20
CA ASN A 591 -41.30 -12.89 -4.98
C ASN A 591 -40.80 -12.27 -6.30
N PRO A 592 -41.49 -11.25 -6.81
CA PRO A 592 -41.27 -10.73 -8.15
C PRO A 592 -39.88 -10.10 -8.30
N TYR A 593 -39.42 -9.41 -7.26
CA TYR A 593 -38.19 -8.66 -7.28
C TYR A 593 -36.96 -9.57 -7.37
N ARG A 594 -36.86 -10.64 -6.59
CA ARG A 594 -35.65 -11.49 -6.66
C ARG A 594 -35.71 -12.53 -7.79
N ASN A 595 -36.90 -13.09 -8.06
CA ASN A 595 -37.00 -14.28 -8.90
C ASN A 595 -37.10 -13.96 -10.39
N PHE A 596 -37.59 -12.79 -10.78
CA PHE A 596 -37.70 -12.43 -12.20
C PHE A 596 -36.33 -12.43 -12.90
N GLY A 597 -35.30 -11.92 -12.23
CA GLY A 597 -33.92 -11.96 -12.72
C GLY A 597 -33.42 -13.38 -13.04
N GLN A 598 -33.95 -14.40 -12.36
CA GLN A 598 -33.50 -15.79 -12.43
C GLN A 598 -34.24 -16.63 -13.48
N ILE A 599 -35.34 -16.12 -14.04
CA ILE A 599 -36.09 -16.81 -15.09
C ILE A 599 -35.21 -16.98 -16.33
N HIS A 600 -35.42 -18.10 -17.04
CA HIS A 600 -34.79 -18.33 -18.33
C HIS A 600 -35.13 -17.22 -19.34
N LYS A 601 -34.16 -16.84 -20.16
CA LYS A 601 -34.27 -15.74 -21.13
C LYS A 601 -35.46 -15.87 -22.09
N ASP A 602 -35.82 -17.09 -22.49
CA ASP A 602 -36.87 -17.32 -23.50
C ASP A 602 -38.26 -16.87 -23.00
N LEU A 603 -38.53 -17.00 -21.69
CA LEU A 603 -39.78 -16.51 -21.10
C LEU A 603 -39.78 -14.98 -20.95
N LYS A 604 -38.62 -14.36 -20.76
CA LYS A 604 -38.48 -12.90 -20.66
C LYS A 604 -38.74 -12.17 -21.99
N THR A 605 -38.74 -12.89 -23.11
CA THR A 605 -39.11 -12.36 -24.43
C THR A 605 -40.54 -12.72 -24.85
N ASN A 606 -41.28 -13.47 -24.02
CA ASN A 606 -42.64 -13.91 -24.32
C ASN A 606 -43.64 -12.85 -23.84
N SER A 607 -44.37 -12.24 -24.76
CA SER A 607 -45.33 -11.16 -24.46
C SER A 607 -46.43 -11.60 -23.50
N GLN A 608 -47.04 -12.76 -23.73
CA GLN A 608 -48.13 -13.25 -22.87
C GLN A 608 -47.65 -13.53 -21.45
N PHE A 609 -46.47 -14.14 -21.29
CA PHE A 609 -45.88 -14.35 -19.96
C PHE A 609 -45.66 -13.03 -19.21
N LEU A 610 -45.14 -12.00 -19.89
CA LEU A 610 -44.91 -10.70 -19.28
C LEU A 610 -46.21 -9.97 -18.93
N ILE A 611 -47.25 -10.10 -19.76
CA ILE A 611 -48.59 -9.60 -19.46
C ILE A 611 -49.13 -10.29 -18.19
N ASP A 612 -49.01 -11.61 -18.10
CA ASP A 612 -49.47 -12.36 -16.92
C ASP A 612 -48.70 -11.92 -15.66
N VAL A 613 -47.39 -11.65 -15.77
CA VAL A 613 -46.57 -11.12 -14.67
C VAL A 613 -47.04 -9.72 -14.25
N ILE A 614 -47.25 -8.79 -15.18
CA ILE A 614 -47.74 -7.43 -14.88
C ILE A 614 -49.13 -7.47 -14.27
N THR A 615 -50.00 -8.33 -14.78
CA THR A 615 -51.38 -8.47 -14.28
C THR A 615 -51.41 -8.90 -12.82
N ASN A 616 -50.47 -9.78 -12.42
CA ASN A 616 -50.33 -10.21 -11.03
C ASN A 616 -49.52 -9.21 -10.17
N ASN A 617 -48.63 -8.41 -10.76
CA ASN A 617 -47.78 -7.47 -10.02
C ASN A 617 -47.37 -6.24 -10.87
N PRO A 618 -48.21 -5.19 -10.95
CA PRO A 618 -47.98 -4.03 -11.82
C PRO A 618 -46.69 -3.26 -11.49
N SER A 619 -46.31 -3.18 -10.21
CA SER A 619 -45.11 -2.47 -9.73
C SER A 619 -43.78 -3.09 -10.21
N ILE A 620 -43.80 -4.26 -10.84
CA ILE A 620 -42.59 -4.85 -11.43
C ILE A 620 -41.98 -3.97 -12.53
N ILE A 621 -42.78 -3.10 -13.16
CA ILE A 621 -42.34 -2.17 -14.21
C ILE A 621 -41.35 -1.10 -13.68
N GLU A 622 -41.31 -0.88 -12.37
CA GLU A 622 -40.40 0.06 -11.70
C GLU A 622 -38.94 -0.42 -11.72
N GLN A 623 -38.73 -1.74 -11.87
CA GLN A 623 -37.42 -2.36 -11.81
C GLN A 623 -36.76 -2.31 -13.20
N THR A 624 -36.17 -1.16 -13.51
CA THR A 624 -35.50 -0.86 -14.79
C THR A 624 -34.37 -1.81 -15.18
N ALA A 625 -33.88 -2.62 -14.23
CA ALA A 625 -32.83 -3.61 -14.48
C ALA A 625 -33.32 -4.86 -15.23
N TRP A 626 -34.64 -5.12 -15.27
CA TRP A 626 -35.18 -6.36 -15.85
C TRP A 626 -36.25 -6.15 -16.92
N PHE A 627 -36.89 -4.99 -16.95
CA PHE A 627 -37.92 -4.66 -17.94
C PHE A 627 -37.30 -3.85 -19.07
N ASP A 628 -36.86 -4.55 -20.13
CA ASP A 628 -36.09 -3.97 -21.24
C ASP A 628 -36.95 -2.97 -22.05
N PRO A 629 -36.64 -1.66 -22.01
CA PRO A 629 -37.37 -0.63 -22.74
C PRO A 629 -37.26 -0.77 -24.27
N SER A 630 -36.34 -1.59 -24.76
CA SER A 630 -36.16 -1.91 -26.18
C SER A 630 -37.11 -2.98 -26.70
N LEU A 631 -37.91 -3.62 -25.83
CA LEU A 631 -38.92 -4.59 -26.27
C LEU A 631 -39.92 -3.91 -27.24
N PRO A 632 -40.23 -4.55 -28.39
CA PRO A 632 -41.09 -3.94 -29.41
C PRO A 632 -42.53 -3.72 -28.94
N PHE A 633 -42.96 -4.40 -27.87
CA PHE A 633 -44.28 -4.31 -27.24
C PHE A 633 -44.23 -3.65 -25.84
N TYR A 634 -43.16 -2.91 -25.52
CA TYR A 634 -43.04 -2.24 -24.21
C TYR A 634 -44.19 -1.28 -23.92
N ASP A 635 -44.59 -0.49 -24.91
CA ASP A 635 -45.63 0.53 -24.74
C ASP A 635 -46.98 -0.12 -24.41
N GLU A 636 -47.28 -1.30 -24.97
CA GLU A 636 -48.47 -2.10 -24.62
C GLU A 636 -48.43 -2.59 -23.17
N LEU A 637 -47.27 -3.06 -22.71
CA LEU A 637 -47.06 -3.49 -21.33
C LEU A 637 -47.17 -2.32 -20.35
N ALA A 638 -46.63 -1.15 -20.72
CA ALA A 638 -46.70 0.07 -19.91
C ALA A 638 -48.14 0.59 -19.82
N SER A 639 -48.88 0.62 -20.92
CA SER A 639 -50.31 0.96 -20.92
C SER A 639 -51.10 -0.01 -20.03
N GLN A 640 -50.85 -1.32 -20.12
CA GLN A 640 -51.49 -2.30 -19.26
C GLN A 640 -51.20 -2.06 -17.77
N ALA A 641 -49.95 -1.73 -17.41
CA ALA A 641 -49.58 -1.40 -16.03
C ALA A 641 -50.26 -0.11 -15.55
N LEU A 642 -50.31 0.93 -16.39
CA LEU A 642 -50.96 2.21 -16.08
C LEU A 642 -52.47 2.10 -15.91
N SER A 643 -53.10 1.18 -16.65
CA SER A 643 -54.52 0.87 -16.48
C SER A 643 -54.84 0.28 -15.09
N LEU A 644 -53.84 -0.37 -14.46
CA LEU A 644 -53.95 -1.00 -13.14
C LEU A 644 -53.52 -0.06 -12.01
N ASP A 645 -52.45 0.71 -12.20
CA ASP A 645 -51.95 1.73 -11.26
C ASP A 645 -51.32 2.92 -12.00
N ARG A 646 -51.93 4.10 -11.85
CA ARG A 646 -51.56 5.32 -12.58
C ARG A 646 -50.31 6.00 -12.02
N ASP A 647 -50.02 5.81 -10.73
CA ASP A 647 -48.86 6.43 -10.09
C ASP A 647 -47.54 5.83 -10.63
N LEU A 648 -47.61 4.66 -11.27
CA LEU A 648 -46.51 4.05 -12.00
C LEU A 648 -45.99 4.90 -13.16
N PHE A 649 -46.79 5.84 -13.70
CA PHE A 649 -46.35 6.77 -14.74
C PHE A 649 -45.08 7.52 -14.32
N PHE A 650 -45.04 7.99 -13.07
CA PHE A 650 -43.91 8.72 -12.50
C PHE A 650 -42.71 7.82 -12.18
N LYS A 651 -42.81 6.52 -12.46
CA LYS A 651 -41.74 5.52 -12.26
C LYS A 651 -41.25 4.89 -13.57
N LEU A 652 -41.95 5.09 -14.69
CA LEU A 652 -41.51 4.63 -16.01
C LEU A 652 -40.18 5.26 -16.44
N PRO A 653 -39.37 4.63 -17.32
CA PRO A 653 -38.24 5.28 -17.95
C PRO A 653 -38.65 6.57 -18.65
N PHE A 654 -37.84 7.63 -18.52
CA PHE A 654 -38.16 8.95 -19.06
C PHE A 654 -38.49 8.94 -20.56
N GLU A 655 -37.70 8.23 -21.36
CA GLU A 655 -37.92 8.13 -22.81
C GLU A 655 -39.28 7.54 -23.16
N LYS A 656 -39.84 6.73 -22.26
CA LYS A 656 -41.15 6.10 -22.41
C LYS A 656 -42.28 7.00 -21.89
N ARG A 657 -42.04 7.84 -20.88
CA ARG A 657 -43.02 8.87 -20.45
C ARG A 657 -43.32 9.91 -21.53
N LYS A 658 -42.52 9.98 -22.60
CA LYS A 658 -42.76 10.82 -23.78
C LYS A 658 -43.57 10.12 -24.89
N SER A 659 -43.77 8.80 -24.77
CA SER A 659 -44.52 8.05 -25.77
C SER A 659 -45.92 8.63 -25.84
N LYS A 660 -46.37 8.98 -27.05
CA LYS A 660 -47.73 9.48 -27.27
C LYS A 660 -48.77 8.51 -26.71
N ALA A 661 -48.56 7.20 -26.87
CA ALA A 661 -49.47 6.19 -26.35
C ALA A 661 -49.57 6.24 -24.81
N ILE A 662 -48.43 6.36 -24.13
CA ILE A 662 -48.35 6.38 -22.66
C ILE A 662 -48.90 7.70 -22.09
N LEU A 663 -48.55 8.84 -22.71
CA LEU A 663 -49.07 10.15 -22.32
C LEU A 663 -50.59 10.22 -22.54
N ARG A 664 -51.07 9.72 -23.68
CA ARG A 664 -52.49 9.64 -23.99
C ARG A 664 -53.24 8.80 -22.97
N GLU A 665 -52.78 7.57 -22.69
CA GLU A 665 -53.40 6.70 -21.69
C GLU A 665 -53.47 7.37 -20.31
N PHE A 666 -52.42 8.08 -19.91
CA PHE A 666 -52.42 8.85 -18.66
C PHE A 666 -53.44 10.00 -18.69
N PHE A 667 -53.42 10.84 -19.73
CA PHE A 667 -54.24 12.04 -19.83
C PHE A 667 -55.72 11.76 -20.12
N GLU A 668 -56.07 10.69 -20.83
CA GLU A 668 -57.46 10.24 -21.03
C GLU A 668 -58.18 9.94 -19.70
N THR A 669 -57.42 9.71 -18.63
CA THR A 669 -57.97 9.45 -17.30
C THR A 669 -58.00 10.68 -16.38
N VAL A 670 -57.44 11.81 -16.82
CA VAL A 670 -57.24 13.04 -16.03
C VAL A 670 -57.95 14.25 -16.66
N LEU A 671 -57.95 14.33 -17.99
CA LEU A 671 -58.60 15.37 -18.78
C LEU A 671 -59.89 14.83 -19.40
N VAL A 672 -60.92 15.67 -19.49
CA VAL A 672 -62.25 15.27 -20.00
C VAL A 672 -62.40 15.56 -21.51
N ASP A 673 -61.56 16.45 -22.05
CA ASP A 673 -61.64 16.89 -23.45
C ASP A 673 -60.58 16.20 -24.31
N MET A 674 -61.06 15.41 -25.28
CA MET A 674 -60.23 14.65 -26.23
C MET A 674 -59.38 15.54 -27.14
N VAL A 675 -59.82 16.76 -27.47
CA VAL A 675 -59.03 17.70 -28.27
C VAL A 675 -57.85 18.23 -27.45
N MET A 676 -58.09 18.49 -26.16
CA MET A 676 -57.07 19.00 -25.23
C MET A 676 -56.02 17.95 -24.86
N ILE A 677 -56.41 16.67 -24.79
CA ILE A 677 -55.46 15.56 -24.57
C ILE A 677 -54.43 15.53 -25.69
N GLU A 678 -54.87 15.61 -26.95
CA GLU A 678 -53.95 15.59 -28.10
C GLU A 678 -53.02 16.80 -28.12
N GLU A 679 -53.52 18.01 -27.84
CA GLU A 679 -52.70 19.24 -27.81
C GLU A 679 -51.63 19.20 -26.70
N VAL A 680 -51.98 18.77 -25.48
CA VAL A 680 -51.03 18.62 -24.37
C VAL A 680 -50.05 17.47 -24.62
N VAL A 681 -50.53 16.33 -25.13
CA VAL A 681 -49.67 15.20 -25.52
C VAL A 681 -48.68 15.61 -26.60
N ASP A 682 -49.10 16.43 -27.57
CA ASP A 682 -48.24 16.91 -28.65
C ASP A 682 -47.11 17.83 -28.13
N ILE A 683 -47.45 18.80 -27.29
CA ILE A 683 -46.48 19.69 -26.66
C ILE A 683 -45.47 18.88 -25.82
N LEU A 684 -45.97 17.95 -24.99
CA LEU A 684 -45.12 17.19 -24.07
C LEU A 684 -44.30 16.08 -24.75
N SER A 685 -44.81 15.51 -25.84
CA SER A 685 -44.05 14.57 -26.68
C SER A 685 -43.02 15.27 -27.57
N GLY A 686 -43.15 16.59 -27.78
CA GLY A 686 -42.27 17.41 -28.62
C GLY A 686 -42.55 17.29 -30.12
N SER A 687 -43.79 16.94 -30.49
CA SER A 687 -44.22 16.77 -31.88
C SER A 687 -44.54 18.09 -32.60
N THR A 688 -44.70 19.18 -31.86
CA THR A 688 -45.01 20.53 -32.39
C THR A 688 -44.12 21.60 -31.75
N SER A 689 -43.74 22.61 -32.54
CA SER A 689 -43.17 23.87 -32.02
C SER A 689 -44.31 24.82 -31.66
N LEU A 690 -44.31 25.35 -30.45
CA LEU A 690 -45.31 26.31 -29.98
C LEU A 690 -45.34 27.56 -30.88
N ASP A 691 -46.49 27.82 -31.52
CA ASP A 691 -46.80 29.13 -32.06
C ASP A 691 -47.54 29.98 -31.01
N GLU A 692 -47.46 31.31 -31.15
CA GLU A 692 -48.07 32.26 -30.20
C GLU A 692 -49.60 32.10 -30.11
N GLU A 693 -50.23 31.57 -31.16
CA GLU A 693 -51.68 31.42 -31.26
C GLU A 693 -52.18 30.25 -30.39
N ALA A 694 -51.51 29.09 -30.41
CA ALA A 694 -51.83 27.97 -29.53
C ALA A 694 -51.64 28.33 -28.04
N LEU A 695 -50.62 29.15 -27.74
CA LEU A 695 -50.34 29.62 -26.38
C LEU A 695 -51.44 30.55 -25.84
N GLN A 696 -51.88 31.48 -26.68
CA GLN A 696 -52.97 32.39 -26.36
C GLN A 696 -54.30 31.63 -26.17
N GLN A 697 -54.57 30.61 -26.99
CA GLN A 697 -55.78 29.78 -26.86
C GLN A 697 -55.81 28.96 -25.55
N LEU A 698 -54.66 28.42 -25.12
CA LEU A 698 -54.52 27.74 -23.83
C LEU A 698 -54.79 28.69 -22.65
N LYS A 699 -54.26 29.91 -22.72
CA LYS A 699 -54.43 30.95 -21.70
C LYS A 699 -55.86 31.46 -21.58
N GLU A 700 -56.53 31.68 -22.71
CA GLU A 700 -57.91 32.19 -22.77
C GLU A 700 -58.95 31.14 -22.38
N ARG A 701 -58.68 29.85 -22.66
CA ARG A 701 -59.64 28.78 -22.38
C ARG A 701 -59.63 28.31 -20.93
N TYR A 702 -58.48 28.26 -20.25
CA TYR A 702 -58.44 27.65 -18.92
C TYR A 702 -57.28 28.13 -18.04
N LEU A 703 -57.58 29.01 -17.07
CA LEU A 703 -56.75 29.29 -15.91
C LEU A 703 -57.64 29.52 -14.67
N ASP A 704 -58.55 28.60 -14.36
CA ASP A 704 -59.10 28.52 -13.00
C ASP A 704 -58.02 27.97 -12.04
N ASP A 705 -58.14 28.28 -10.74
CA ASP A 705 -57.09 27.98 -9.76
C ASP A 705 -56.91 26.47 -9.49
N GLN A 706 -57.93 25.64 -9.76
CA GLN A 706 -57.85 24.19 -9.56
C GLN A 706 -57.05 23.51 -10.68
N GLN A 707 -57.23 23.95 -11.92
CA GLN A 707 -56.52 23.43 -13.09
C GLN A 707 -55.05 23.85 -13.10
N LYS A 708 -54.74 25.08 -12.63
CA LYS A 708 -53.36 25.55 -12.40
C LYS A 708 -52.56 24.59 -11.51
N GLY A 709 -53.18 24.05 -10.46
CA GLY A 709 -52.52 23.13 -9.52
C GLY A 709 -52.09 21.79 -10.15
N THR A 710 -52.90 21.23 -11.04
CA THR A 710 -52.57 19.98 -11.75
C THR A 710 -51.48 20.21 -12.80
N ILE A 711 -51.59 21.28 -13.58
CA ILE A 711 -50.57 21.67 -14.56
C ILE A 711 -49.23 21.96 -13.86
N ARG A 712 -49.25 22.63 -12.70
CA ARG A 712 -48.07 22.88 -11.85
C ARG A 712 -47.33 21.57 -11.53
N LYS A 713 -48.05 20.55 -11.05
CA LYS A 713 -47.45 19.24 -10.69
C LYS A 713 -46.83 18.53 -11.90
N ILE A 714 -47.50 18.58 -13.05
CA ILE A 714 -47.01 17.93 -14.26
C ILE A 714 -45.75 18.65 -14.77
N LEU A 715 -45.79 19.98 -14.88
CA LEU A 715 -44.63 20.76 -15.33
C LEU A 715 -43.43 20.57 -14.40
N LEU A 716 -43.63 20.59 -13.07
CA LEU A 716 -42.55 20.30 -12.12
C LEU A 716 -42.03 18.86 -12.28
N SER A 717 -42.89 17.87 -12.53
CA SER A 717 -42.45 16.50 -12.81
C SER A 717 -41.59 16.40 -14.08
N ILE A 718 -41.90 17.18 -15.10
CA ILE A 718 -41.14 17.22 -16.37
C ILE A 718 -39.82 17.96 -16.17
N LEU A 719 -39.85 19.12 -15.50
CA LEU A 719 -38.65 19.90 -15.17
C LEU A 719 -37.66 19.12 -14.30
N SER A 720 -38.16 18.25 -13.41
CA SER A 720 -37.33 17.38 -12.58
C SER A 720 -36.48 16.39 -13.37
N VAL A 721 -36.82 16.14 -14.64
CA VAL A 721 -36.17 15.14 -15.49
C VAL A 721 -35.49 15.77 -16.72
N ASP A 722 -36.06 16.79 -17.34
CA ASP A 722 -35.47 17.52 -18.48
C ASP A 722 -35.84 19.00 -18.47
N ARG A 723 -34.96 19.79 -17.87
CA ARG A 723 -35.16 21.22 -17.59
C ARG A 723 -35.22 22.12 -18.83
N TYR A 724 -34.75 21.67 -19.99
CA TYR A 724 -34.66 22.51 -21.21
C TYR A 724 -35.78 22.23 -22.21
N LYS A 725 -36.64 21.27 -21.92
CA LYS A 725 -37.66 20.82 -22.86
C LYS A 725 -38.90 21.73 -22.88
N ILE A 726 -39.14 22.47 -21.80
CA ILE A 726 -40.20 23.48 -21.74
C ILE A 726 -39.58 24.85 -22.03
N PRO A 727 -40.07 25.59 -23.04
CA PRO A 727 -39.53 26.91 -23.38
C PRO A 727 -39.64 27.91 -22.20
N MET A 728 -38.57 28.63 -21.89
CA MET A 728 -38.59 29.68 -20.84
C MET A 728 -39.66 30.76 -21.06
N PRO A 729 -39.95 31.25 -22.29
CA PRO A 729 -41.05 32.19 -22.52
C PRO A 729 -42.41 31.67 -22.07
N PHE A 730 -42.69 30.38 -22.29
CA PHE A 730 -43.92 29.71 -21.84
C PHE A 730 -44.06 29.74 -20.31
N LEU A 731 -42.96 29.47 -19.60
CA LEU A 731 -42.94 29.50 -18.13
C LEU A 731 -43.08 30.92 -17.57
N ILE A 732 -42.40 31.91 -18.17
CA ILE A 732 -42.50 33.32 -17.79
C ILE A 732 -43.93 33.82 -17.95
N GLU A 733 -44.58 33.52 -19.06
CA GLU A 733 -45.92 34.01 -19.34
C GLU A 733 -46.98 33.46 -18.37
N LEU A 734 -46.89 32.19 -18.00
CA LEU A 734 -47.88 31.54 -17.14
C LEU A 734 -47.63 31.74 -15.64
N PHE A 735 -46.37 31.83 -15.22
CA PHE A 735 -45.99 31.70 -13.81
C PHE A 735 -45.12 32.84 -13.26
N SER A 736 -44.96 33.95 -13.98
CA SER A 736 -44.11 35.07 -13.51
C SER A 736 -44.51 35.71 -12.18
N GLU A 737 -45.79 35.59 -11.80
CA GLU A 737 -46.33 36.04 -10.50
C GLU A 737 -46.55 34.90 -9.50
N ASP A 738 -46.35 33.64 -9.91
CA ASP A 738 -46.63 32.45 -9.09
C ASP A 738 -45.41 32.10 -8.20
N ARG A 739 -45.41 32.67 -6.98
CA ARG A 739 -44.36 32.44 -5.98
C ARG A 739 -44.06 30.96 -5.74
N ASP A 740 -45.09 30.14 -5.49
CA ASP A 740 -44.94 28.72 -5.15
C ASP A 740 -44.31 27.92 -6.27
N PHE A 741 -44.74 28.18 -7.51
CA PHE A 741 -44.18 27.53 -8.68
C PHE A 741 -42.71 27.91 -8.85
N ILE A 742 -42.36 29.20 -8.78
CA ILE A 742 -40.99 29.66 -8.98
C ILE A 742 -40.08 29.11 -7.88
N GLU A 743 -40.51 29.19 -6.62
CA GLU A 743 -39.78 28.61 -5.49
C GLU A 743 -39.55 27.11 -5.69
N SER A 744 -40.51 26.37 -6.24
CA SER A 744 -40.34 24.94 -6.54
C SER A 744 -39.44 24.70 -7.75
N ALA A 745 -39.58 25.50 -8.80
CA ALA A 745 -38.85 25.36 -10.05
C ALA A 745 -37.35 25.60 -9.86
N VAL A 746 -36.96 26.55 -9.01
CA VAL A 746 -35.53 26.85 -8.76
C VAL A 746 -34.77 25.69 -8.11
N GLU A 747 -35.46 24.74 -7.48
CA GLU A 747 -34.83 23.50 -6.98
C GLU A 747 -34.27 22.63 -8.12
N TYR A 748 -34.84 22.74 -9.31
CA TYR A 748 -34.41 22.01 -10.51
C TYR A 748 -33.40 22.80 -11.36
N GLY A 749 -33.28 24.12 -11.14
CA GLY A 749 -32.35 24.99 -11.86
C GLY A 749 -32.42 26.46 -11.45
N GLN A 750 -31.28 27.06 -11.11
CA GLN A 750 -31.24 28.47 -10.70
C GLN A 750 -31.64 29.48 -11.80
N ASP A 751 -31.61 29.07 -13.06
CA ASP A 751 -32.04 29.86 -14.22
C ASP A 751 -33.55 30.12 -14.23
N PHE A 752 -34.35 29.27 -13.58
CA PHE A 752 -35.79 29.48 -13.40
C PHE A 752 -36.12 30.70 -12.51
N PHE A 753 -35.14 31.25 -11.79
CA PHE A 753 -35.30 32.53 -11.09
C PHE A 753 -35.64 33.68 -12.06
N GLN A 754 -35.28 33.54 -13.34
CA GLN A 754 -35.64 34.52 -14.38
C GLN A 754 -37.15 34.64 -14.60
N ILE A 755 -37.94 33.61 -14.25
CA ILE A 755 -39.41 33.61 -14.35
C ILE A 755 -40.01 34.71 -13.48
N ALA A 756 -39.44 34.95 -12.29
CA ALA A 756 -40.00 35.90 -11.34
C ALA A 756 -40.05 37.34 -11.89
N CYS A 757 -41.20 37.97 -11.72
CA CYS A 757 -41.38 39.40 -11.99
C CYS A 757 -40.54 40.27 -11.04
N ASN A 758 -40.40 41.56 -11.39
CA ASN A 758 -39.59 42.50 -10.59
C ASN A 758 -40.15 42.69 -9.17
N ASP A 759 -41.48 42.62 -9.00
CA ASP A 759 -42.14 42.80 -7.71
C ASP A 759 -41.76 41.69 -6.72
N LEU A 760 -41.75 40.43 -7.16
CA LEU A 760 -41.26 39.30 -6.36
C LEU A 760 -39.77 39.45 -6.04
N LYS A 761 -38.95 39.86 -7.03
CA LYS A 761 -37.50 40.08 -6.84
C LYS A 761 -37.16 41.21 -5.86
N CYS A 762 -38.13 42.04 -5.46
CA CYS A 762 -37.95 43.07 -4.43
C CYS A 762 -38.25 42.58 -3.01
N GLN A 763 -38.88 41.41 -2.85
CA GLN A 763 -39.32 40.86 -1.57
C GLN A 763 -38.22 40.05 -0.88
N ASP A 764 -37.82 40.45 0.33
CA ASP A 764 -36.70 39.82 1.04
C ASP A 764 -36.99 38.37 1.42
N GLU A 765 -38.23 38.04 1.78
CA GLU A 765 -38.64 36.68 2.14
C GLU A 765 -38.54 35.72 0.95
N PHE A 766 -38.99 36.15 -0.24
CA PHE A 766 -38.87 35.37 -1.47
C PHE A 766 -37.41 35.13 -1.85
N LEU A 767 -36.58 36.19 -1.82
CA LEU A 767 -35.15 36.08 -2.10
C LEU A 767 -34.43 35.16 -1.10
N ALA A 768 -34.80 35.22 0.18
CA ALA A 768 -34.25 34.33 1.21
C ALA A 768 -34.59 32.86 0.93
N THR A 769 -35.83 32.55 0.54
CA THR A 769 -36.21 31.18 0.13
C THR A 769 -35.45 30.74 -1.11
N CYS A 770 -35.30 31.60 -2.12
CA CYS A 770 -34.50 31.28 -3.30
C CYS A 770 -33.03 31.01 -2.97
N ILE A 771 -32.43 31.77 -2.05
CA ILE A 771 -31.07 31.50 -1.54
C ILE A 771 -31.00 30.11 -0.90
N ASP A 772 -31.98 29.77 -0.04
CA ASP A 772 -31.99 28.48 0.63
C ASP A 772 -32.09 27.30 -0.35
N LYS A 773 -32.73 27.52 -1.50
CA LYS A 773 -32.88 26.58 -2.61
C LYS A 773 -31.75 26.66 -3.64
N GLY A 774 -30.70 27.45 -3.40
CA GLY A 774 -29.46 27.43 -4.18
C GLY A 774 -29.35 28.48 -5.30
N VAL A 775 -30.21 29.50 -5.33
CA VAL A 775 -30.10 30.59 -6.30
C VAL A 775 -28.92 31.51 -5.94
N ASN A 776 -28.06 31.78 -6.92
CA ASN A 776 -26.88 32.64 -6.74
C ASN A 776 -27.25 34.14 -6.75
N VAL A 777 -26.67 34.91 -5.84
CA VAL A 777 -26.97 36.35 -5.68
C VAL A 777 -26.51 37.22 -6.87
N SER A 778 -25.72 36.67 -7.79
CA SER A 778 -25.39 37.32 -9.07
C SER A 778 -26.62 37.61 -9.94
N GLN A 779 -27.73 36.91 -9.71
CA GLN A 779 -29.01 37.15 -10.40
C GLN A 779 -29.89 38.19 -9.68
N PHE A 780 -29.54 38.58 -8.45
CA PHE A 780 -30.36 39.48 -7.65
C PHE A 780 -30.15 40.94 -8.06
N PRO A 781 -31.13 41.83 -7.84
CA PRO A 781 -30.95 43.27 -8.00
C PRO A 781 -29.74 43.79 -7.23
N LYS A 782 -29.01 44.77 -7.78
CA LYS A 782 -27.76 45.27 -7.19
C LYS A 782 -27.98 45.84 -5.79
N GLU A 783 -29.11 46.51 -5.59
CA GLU A 783 -29.51 47.13 -4.33
C GLU A 783 -29.61 46.10 -3.21
N LYS A 784 -30.09 44.89 -3.53
CA LYS A 784 -30.23 43.79 -2.56
C LYS A 784 -28.90 43.13 -2.19
N ARG A 785 -27.83 43.31 -2.96
CA ARG A 785 -26.49 42.79 -2.64
C ARG A 785 -25.76 43.61 -1.58
N SER A 786 -26.35 44.72 -1.14
CA SER A 786 -25.88 45.54 -0.02
C SER A 786 -26.57 45.19 1.31
N ASP A 787 -27.54 44.27 1.30
CA ASP A 787 -28.21 43.81 2.52
C ASP A 787 -27.33 42.79 3.25
N ALA A 788 -26.79 43.19 4.41
CA ALA A 788 -25.87 42.35 5.18
C ALA A 788 -26.51 41.01 5.61
N GLU A 789 -27.75 40.99 6.07
CA GLU A 789 -28.37 39.76 6.59
C GLU A 789 -28.68 38.76 5.46
N LEU A 790 -29.20 39.27 4.34
CA LEU A 790 -29.44 38.43 3.16
C LEU A 790 -28.14 37.84 2.61
N MET A 791 -27.07 38.65 2.59
CA MET A 791 -25.76 38.21 2.09
C MET A 791 -25.06 37.22 3.03
N LYS A 792 -25.19 37.38 4.36
CA LYS A 792 -24.70 36.38 5.33
C LYS A 792 -25.34 35.02 5.07
N ARG A 793 -26.66 34.98 4.85
CA ARG A 793 -27.40 33.75 4.49
C ARG A 793 -26.87 33.14 3.20
N ALA A 794 -26.62 33.97 2.18
CA ALA A 794 -26.10 33.51 0.90
C ALA A 794 -24.70 32.91 0.99
N ILE A 795 -23.78 33.51 1.77
CA ILE A 795 -22.42 33.00 1.99
C ILE A 795 -22.44 31.64 2.70
N LEU A 796 -23.31 31.47 3.71
CA LEU A 796 -23.46 30.21 4.45
C LEU A 796 -24.02 29.07 3.58
N LYS A 797 -24.76 29.40 2.50
CA LYS A 797 -25.28 28.42 1.55
C LYS A 797 -24.28 28.08 0.45
N ASP A 798 -23.69 29.09 -0.19
CA ASP A 798 -22.62 28.94 -1.16
C ASP A 798 -21.60 30.08 -0.99
N PRO A 799 -20.36 29.77 -0.56
CA PRO A 799 -19.35 30.79 -0.31
C PRO A 799 -18.91 31.55 -1.57
N ASN A 800 -19.18 31.04 -2.78
CA ASN A 800 -18.88 31.78 -4.02
C ASN A 800 -19.71 33.07 -4.14
N ASN A 801 -20.85 33.16 -3.45
CA ASN A 801 -21.66 34.39 -3.38
C ASN A 801 -20.86 35.59 -2.85
N PHE A 802 -19.79 35.35 -2.07
CA PHE A 802 -18.89 36.41 -1.58
C PHE A 802 -18.33 37.30 -2.71
N ARG A 803 -18.09 36.73 -3.90
CA ARG A 803 -17.58 37.49 -5.08
C ARG A 803 -18.56 38.54 -5.61
N HIS A 804 -19.85 38.34 -5.34
CA HIS A 804 -20.93 39.14 -5.91
C HIS A 804 -21.50 40.17 -4.94
N LEU A 805 -20.98 40.23 -3.71
CA LEU A 805 -21.31 41.25 -2.72
C LEU A 805 -20.97 42.66 -3.22
N ASP A 806 -21.64 43.65 -2.65
CA ASP A 806 -21.21 45.04 -2.74
C ASP A 806 -19.79 45.22 -2.17
N GLU A 807 -19.02 46.16 -2.72
CA GLU A 807 -17.61 46.36 -2.35
C GLU A 807 -17.45 46.70 -0.87
N ASN A 808 -18.35 47.49 -0.28
CA ASN A 808 -18.29 47.83 1.15
C ASN A 808 -18.44 46.58 2.04
N LEU A 809 -19.27 45.62 1.63
CA LEU A 809 -19.45 44.37 2.38
C LEU A 809 -18.28 43.41 2.19
N LYS A 810 -17.62 43.40 1.03
CA LYS A 810 -16.43 42.58 0.78
C LYS A 810 -15.25 42.95 1.67
N GLU A 811 -15.13 44.23 2.00
CA GLU A 811 -14.07 44.76 2.87
C GLU A 811 -14.44 44.68 4.36
N SER A 812 -15.68 44.30 4.70
CA SER A 812 -16.12 44.17 6.09
C SER A 812 -15.43 42.99 6.78
N ILE A 813 -14.79 43.27 7.92
CA ILE A 813 -14.20 42.26 8.81
C ILE A 813 -15.25 41.21 9.20
N GLU A 814 -16.51 41.61 9.42
CA GLU A 814 -17.58 40.69 9.79
C GLU A 814 -17.85 39.64 8.70
N MET A 815 -17.91 40.07 7.43
CA MET A 815 -18.14 39.16 6.30
C MET A 815 -16.93 38.27 6.03
N ILE A 816 -15.72 38.82 6.16
CA ILE A 816 -14.47 38.06 6.02
C ILE A 816 -14.36 37.00 7.13
N GLN A 817 -14.67 37.37 8.38
CA GLN A 817 -14.70 36.43 9.51
C GLN A 817 -15.76 35.35 9.31
N LEU A 818 -16.97 35.70 8.84
CA LEU A 818 -18.02 34.73 8.54
C LEU A 818 -17.57 33.72 7.47
N LEU A 819 -16.98 34.22 6.38
CA LEU A 819 -16.44 33.39 5.29
C LEU A 819 -15.36 32.44 5.82
N LEU A 820 -14.35 32.97 6.51
CA LEU A 820 -13.19 32.20 6.94
C LEU A 820 -13.53 31.22 8.06
N SER A 821 -14.44 31.56 8.98
CA SER A 821 -14.84 30.67 10.08
C SER A 821 -15.55 29.41 9.58
N ASN A 822 -16.26 29.51 8.46
CA ASN A 822 -16.94 28.37 7.84
C ASN A 822 -16.10 27.70 6.73
N TYR A 823 -15.32 28.49 5.99
CA TYR A 823 -14.56 28.05 4.82
C TYR A 823 -13.12 28.59 4.81
N PRO A 824 -12.24 28.13 5.72
CA PRO A 824 -10.92 28.74 5.91
C PRO A 824 -10.05 28.71 4.65
N LYS A 825 -10.17 27.68 3.81
CA LYS A 825 -9.40 27.50 2.58
C LYS A 825 -9.70 28.57 1.51
N LEU A 826 -10.78 29.33 1.65
CA LEU A 826 -11.22 30.35 0.68
C LEU A 826 -10.62 31.73 0.92
N PHE A 827 -9.51 31.81 1.65
CA PHE A 827 -8.73 33.05 1.84
C PHE A 827 -8.46 33.82 0.53
N ASN A 828 -8.25 33.11 -0.59
CA ASN A 828 -8.02 33.73 -1.89
C ASN A 828 -9.23 34.50 -2.46
N LEU A 829 -10.44 34.35 -1.88
CA LEU A 829 -11.62 35.13 -2.27
C LEU A 829 -11.64 36.53 -1.67
N ILE A 830 -10.85 36.77 -0.62
CA ILE A 830 -10.72 38.08 0.02
C ILE A 830 -10.02 39.02 -0.98
N PRO A 831 -10.41 40.32 -1.05
CA PRO A 831 -9.71 41.29 -1.90
C PRO A 831 -8.20 41.26 -1.72
N SER A 832 -7.45 41.26 -2.83
CA SER A 832 -6.00 41.03 -2.83
C SER A 832 -5.23 42.01 -1.94
N HIS A 833 -5.67 43.28 -1.86
CA HIS A 833 -5.04 44.28 -1.02
C HIS A 833 -5.18 43.97 0.49
N LEU A 834 -6.27 43.33 0.91
CA LEU A 834 -6.52 42.92 2.30
C LEU A 834 -5.79 41.63 2.70
N GLN A 835 -5.44 40.78 1.74
CA GLN A 835 -4.70 39.53 2.01
C GLN A 835 -3.31 39.79 2.62
N TYR A 836 -2.77 41.00 2.43
CA TYR A 836 -1.51 41.44 3.01
C TYR A 836 -1.70 42.22 4.32
N GLU A 837 -2.90 42.33 4.87
CA GLU A 837 -3.11 43.01 6.14
C GLU A 837 -2.93 42.07 7.33
N LYS A 838 -2.22 42.54 8.37
CA LYS A 838 -1.90 41.73 9.54
C LYS A 838 -3.15 41.20 10.24
N GLU A 839 -4.18 42.02 10.38
CA GLU A 839 -5.43 41.62 11.06
C GLU A 839 -6.17 40.53 10.28
N ILE A 840 -6.21 40.61 8.95
CA ILE A 840 -6.83 39.59 8.09
C ILE A 840 -6.06 38.27 8.13
N ILE A 841 -4.72 38.33 8.14
CA ILE A 841 -3.86 37.14 8.29
C ILE A 841 -4.11 36.48 9.66
N LYS A 842 -4.19 37.26 10.74
CA LYS A 842 -4.51 36.74 12.08
C LYS A 842 -5.86 36.02 12.10
N ILE A 843 -6.91 36.67 11.58
CA ILE A 843 -8.25 36.08 11.45
C ILE A 843 -8.19 34.77 10.67
N ALA A 844 -7.51 34.75 9.52
CA ALA A 844 -7.40 33.54 8.70
C ALA A 844 -6.78 32.37 9.46
N ILE A 845 -5.66 32.58 10.16
CA ILE A 845 -4.99 31.53 10.93
C ILE A 845 -5.88 31.06 12.09
N GLN A 846 -6.51 31.98 12.83
CA GLN A 846 -7.44 31.67 13.92
C GLN A 846 -8.65 30.86 13.43
N CYS A 847 -9.18 31.18 12.26
CA CYS A 847 -10.29 30.45 11.64
C CYS A 847 -9.88 29.11 11.05
N GLY A 848 -8.59 28.75 10.99
CA GLY A 848 -8.14 27.43 10.52
C GLY A 848 -7.44 27.40 9.16
N TYR A 849 -7.03 28.54 8.60
CA TYR A 849 -6.21 28.57 7.38
C TYR A 849 -4.81 28.02 7.66
N ARG A 850 -4.35 27.08 6.82
CA ARG A 850 -3.06 26.37 6.99
C ARG A 850 -2.16 26.40 5.75
N ASN A 851 -2.54 27.09 4.67
CA ASN A 851 -1.69 27.18 3.48
C ASN A 851 -0.69 28.34 3.61
N TYR A 852 0.31 28.14 4.47
CA TYR A 852 1.26 29.18 4.86
C TYR A 852 2.10 29.72 3.71
N ASN A 853 2.36 28.94 2.65
CA ASN A 853 3.09 29.38 1.46
C ASN A 853 2.49 30.61 0.79
N ASN A 854 1.19 30.85 0.97
CA ASN A 854 0.47 31.97 0.36
C ASN A 854 0.38 33.20 1.28
N LEU A 855 0.90 33.12 2.50
CA LEU A 855 0.90 34.27 3.41
C LEU A 855 2.02 35.26 3.04
N ALA A 856 1.75 36.53 3.33
CA ALA A 856 2.73 37.59 3.19
C ALA A 856 3.95 37.36 4.10
N SER A 857 5.15 37.74 3.65
CA SER A 857 6.41 37.51 4.38
C SER A 857 6.41 38.06 5.81
N GLN A 858 5.70 39.16 6.04
CA GLN A 858 5.51 39.76 7.36
C GLN A 858 4.87 38.83 8.40
N ALA A 859 4.11 37.82 7.97
CA ALA A 859 3.52 36.81 8.85
C ALA A 859 4.60 35.97 9.56
N PHE A 860 5.77 35.85 8.93
CA PHE A 860 6.90 35.06 9.46
C PHE A 860 7.88 35.88 10.31
N THR A 861 7.55 37.15 10.57
CA THR A 861 8.37 38.08 11.36
C THR A 861 7.57 38.79 12.46
N ASP A 862 6.26 38.54 12.56
CA ASP A 862 5.40 39.12 13.59
C ASP A 862 5.10 38.05 14.66
N GLU A 863 5.66 38.23 15.85
CA GLU A 863 5.54 37.25 16.94
C GLU A 863 4.09 36.98 17.34
N ASN A 864 3.20 37.98 17.25
CA ASN A 864 1.77 37.78 17.57
C ASN A 864 1.10 36.85 16.55
N ILE A 865 1.55 36.85 15.30
CA ILE A 865 1.06 35.94 14.26
C ILE A 865 1.68 34.56 14.46
N LEU A 866 2.98 34.49 14.68
CA LEU A 866 3.71 33.24 14.89
C LEU A 866 3.17 32.42 16.06
N LYS A 867 2.74 33.08 17.15
CA LYS A 867 2.14 32.43 18.32
C LYS A 867 0.77 31.81 18.07
N LEU A 868 0.08 32.14 16.97
CA LEU A 868 -1.23 31.56 16.64
C LEU A 868 -1.15 30.09 16.18
N ASP A 869 -0.10 29.72 15.45
CA ASP A 869 0.21 28.32 15.10
C ASP A 869 1.72 28.14 14.95
N VAL A 870 2.41 28.06 16.08
CA VAL A 870 3.86 27.87 16.14
C VAL A 870 4.29 26.66 15.32
N LYS A 871 3.59 25.53 15.43
CA LYS A 871 3.96 24.28 14.74
C LYS A 871 3.88 24.41 13.23
N GLY A 872 2.83 25.07 12.73
CA GLY A 872 2.63 25.27 11.30
C GLY A 872 3.55 26.33 10.68
N LEU A 873 3.81 27.42 11.41
CA LEU A 873 4.53 28.59 10.89
C LEU A 873 6.05 28.47 11.05
N LEU A 874 6.55 27.78 12.08
CA LEU A 874 7.98 27.68 12.38
C LEU A 874 8.86 27.26 11.19
N PRO A 875 8.47 26.30 10.32
CA PRO A 875 9.27 25.92 9.15
C PRO A 875 9.46 27.04 8.11
N PHE A 876 8.61 28.07 8.13
CA PHE A 876 8.66 29.21 7.21
C PHE A 876 9.40 30.42 7.78
N VAL A 877 9.73 30.39 9.07
CA VAL A 877 10.51 31.45 9.72
C VAL A 877 11.98 31.33 9.32
N SER A 878 12.57 32.43 8.87
CA SER A 878 13.98 32.42 8.46
C SER A 878 14.90 32.09 9.65
N GLN A 879 15.96 31.30 9.40
CA GLN A 879 16.95 30.99 10.43
C GLN A 879 17.60 32.24 11.03
N ASN A 880 17.78 33.30 10.24
CA ASN A 880 18.31 34.59 10.73
C ASN A 880 17.38 35.24 11.76
N TYR A 881 16.05 35.18 11.53
CA TYR A 881 15.08 35.68 12.52
C TYR A 881 15.16 34.85 13.80
N LEU A 882 15.15 33.51 13.70
CA LEU A 882 15.22 32.61 14.86
C LEU A 882 16.50 32.80 15.70
N ARG A 883 17.66 32.99 15.05
CA ARG A 883 18.93 33.29 15.72
C ARG A 883 18.88 34.57 16.56
N ASN A 884 18.18 35.59 16.06
CA ASN A 884 18.06 36.88 16.72
C ASN A 884 16.93 36.95 17.76
N HIS A 885 16.03 35.97 17.80
CA HIS A 885 14.88 35.90 18.71
C HIS A 885 14.93 34.61 19.53
N SER A 886 16.00 34.43 20.30
CA SER A 886 16.27 33.19 21.03
C SER A 886 15.17 32.82 22.04
N GLU A 887 14.52 33.80 22.69
CA GLU A 887 13.40 33.53 23.61
C GLU A 887 12.21 32.88 22.90
N PHE A 888 11.77 33.46 21.77
CA PHE A 888 10.72 32.89 20.94
C PHE A 888 11.10 31.50 20.39
N LEU A 889 12.36 31.31 19.99
CA LEU A 889 12.87 30.01 19.54
C LEU A 889 12.80 28.96 20.66
N LEU A 890 13.23 29.29 21.87
CA LEU A 890 13.16 28.40 23.04
C LEU A 890 11.70 28.02 23.37
N GLU A 891 10.78 28.98 23.37
CA GLU A 891 9.34 28.73 23.54
C GLU A 891 8.79 27.82 22.42
N SER A 892 9.21 28.07 21.17
CA SER A 892 8.78 27.31 20.00
C SER A 892 9.23 25.85 20.04
N VAL A 893 10.47 25.58 20.48
CA VAL A 893 10.97 24.21 20.64
C VAL A 893 10.19 23.46 21.73
N LYS A 894 9.82 24.13 22.83
CA LYS A 894 8.98 23.52 23.88
C LYS A 894 7.60 23.12 23.36
N ILE A 895 6.97 23.95 22.53
CA ILE A 895 5.64 23.68 21.96
C ILE A 895 5.70 22.57 20.90
N THR A 896 6.72 22.57 20.04
CA THR A 896 6.80 21.68 18.88
C THR A 896 7.53 20.36 19.15
N ASN A 897 8.36 20.31 20.20
CA ASN A 897 9.33 19.25 20.48
C ASN A 897 10.36 19.05 19.34
N GLU A 898 10.56 20.04 18.48
CA GLU A 898 11.56 19.99 17.40
C GLU A 898 12.95 20.45 17.89
N ILE A 899 13.60 19.60 18.69
CA ILE A 899 14.91 19.90 19.33
C ILE A 899 16.02 20.26 18.35
N LYS A 900 15.91 19.90 17.07
CA LYS A 900 16.87 20.27 16.01
C LYS A 900 17.08 21.77 15.88
N TYR A 901 16.07 22.59 16.22
CA TYR A 901 16.21 24.05 16.14
C TYR A 901 17.06 24.63 17.28
N LEU A 902 17.38 23.86 18.33
CA LEU A 902 18.34 24.26 19.36
C LEU A 902 19.73 24.50 18.77
N ASP A 903 20.05 23.93 17.61
CA ASP A 903 21.31 24.21 16.91
C ASP A 903 21.44 25.69 16.47
N LEU A 904 20.32 26.39 16.29
CA LEU A 904 20.31 27.82 15.93
C LEU A 904 20.57 28.74 17.13
N LEU A 905 20.62 28.21 18.36
CA LEU A 905 20.91 29.03 19.54
C LEU A 905 22.35 29.54 19.51
N PRO A 906 22.60 30.79 19.94
CA PRO A 906 23.96 31.26 20.23
C PRO A 906 24.67 30.39 21.28
N ASP A 907 26.00 30.29 21.20
CA ASP A 907 26.80 29.42 22.06
C ASP A 907 26.57 29.67 23.57
N HIS A 908 26.39 30.92 23.97
CA HIS A 908 26.12 31.26 25.38
C HIS A 908 24.81 30.68 25.93
N TYR A 909 23.83 30.34 25.08
CA TYR A 909 22.65 29.58 25.49
C TYR A 909 22.94 28.07 25.56
N LYS A 910 23.70 27.53 24.60
CA LYS A 910 24.12 26.12 24.57
C LYS A 910 25.05 25.73 25.73
N ASP A 911 25.79 26.70 26.26
CA ASP A 911 26.64 26.60 27.46
C ASP A 911 25.87 26.82 28.78
N ASN A 912 24.66 27.38 28.74
CA ASN A 912 23.91 27.70 29.94
C ASN A 912 23.16 26.47 30.46
N GLU A 913 23.69 25.88 31.53
CA GLU A 913 23.10 24.72 32.20
C GLU A 913 21.63 24.93 32.58
N GLN A 914 21.27 26.11 33.11
CA GLN A 914 19.91 26.40 33.58
C GLN A 914 18.91 26.44 32.44
N VAL A 915 19.32 26.89 31.24
CA VAL A 915 18.46 26.90 30.06
C VAL A 915 18.37 25.48 29.49
N MET A 916 19.50 24.84 29.24
CA MET A 916 19.54 23.55 28.54
C MET A 916 18.96 22.40 29.37
N ILE A 917 19.06 22.44 30.70
CA ILE A 917 18.50 21.40 31.57
C ILE A 917 16.97 21.28 31.41
N GLU A 918 16.26 22.37 31.10
CA GLU A 918 14.80 22.32 30.88
C GLU A 918 14.45 21.48 29.65
N PHE A 919 15.21 21.63 28.57
CA PHE A 919 15.01 20.87 27.33
C PHE A 919 15.46 19.42 27.49
N VAL A 920 16.57 19.19 28.18
CA VAL A 920 17.09 17.84 28.46
C VAL A 920 16.12 17.04 29.33
N LYS A 921 15.51 17.68 30.35
CA LYS A 921 14.47 17.06 31.18
C LYS A 921 13.21 16.71 30.38
N TYR A 922 12.87 17.53 29.39
CA TYR A 922 11.72 17.26 28.53
C TYR A 922 12.03 16.16 27.49
N ASN A 923 13.18 16.24 26.84
CA ASN A 923 13.64 15.33 25.81
C ASN A 923 15.16 15.09 25.95
N GLY A 924 15.55 13.90 26.42
CA GLY A 924 16.97 13.58 26.69
C GLY A 924 17.90 13.70 25.48
N LEU A 925 17.38 13.60 24.25
CA LEU A 925 18.18 13.78 23.03
C LEU A 925 18.63 15.24 22.82
N ALA A 926 18.06 16.20 23.53
CA ALA A 926 18.51 17.59 23.51
C ALA A 926 19.98 17.76 23.98
N LEU A 927 20.54 16.74 24.63
CA LEU A 927 21.96 16.68 24.98
C LEU A 927 22.88 16.86 23.76
N GLU A 928 22.44 16.44 22.56
CA GLU A 928 23.18 16.61 21.29
C GLU A 928 23.58 18.08 21.03
N TYR A 929 22.70 19.02 21.36
CA TYR A 929 22.84 20.45 21.07
C TYR A 929 23.51 21.25 22.20
N CYS A 930 23.83 20.58 23.32
CA CYS A 930 24.52 21.21 24.43
C CYS A 930 26.01 21.38 24.12
N SER A 931 26.65 22.34 24.78
CA SER A 931 28.08 22.54 24.61
C SER A 931 28.90 21.32 25.04
N PRO A 932 30.14 21.17 24.51
CA PRO A 932 31.04 20.09 24.92
C PRO A 932 31.24 20.01 26.45
N THR A 933 31.26 21.16 27.12
CA THR A 933 31.40 21.28 28.58
C THR A 933 30.26 20.56 29.29
N LEU A 934 29.00 20.86 28.94
CA LEU A 934 27.82 20.23 29.55
C LEU A 934 27.71 18.75 29.20
N ARG A 935 28.13 18.35 27.99
CA ARG A 935 28.19 16.94 27.56
C ARG A 935 29.24 16.11 28.30
N SER A 936 30.18 16.77 28.99
CA SER A 936 31.17 16.14 29.88
C SER A 936 30.80 16.20 31.36
N THR A 937 29.78 16.97 31.74
CA THR A 937 29.33 17.06 33.14
C THR A 937 28.51 15.82 33.49
N LYS A 938 29.06 14.95 34.35
CA LYS A 938 28.45 13.69 34.77
C LYS A 938 26.99 13.91 35.15
N GLU A 939 26.72 14.77 36.12
CA GLU A 939 25.39 15.05 36.69
C GLU A 939 24.39 15.59 35.65
N PHE A 940 24.85 16.35 34.66
CA PHE A 940 23.99 16.89 33.60
C PHE A 940 23.60 15.80 32.60
N VAL A 941 24.59 15.02 32.14
CA VAL A 941 24.37 13.84 31.27
C VAL A 941 23.48 12.82 31.99
N GLN A 942 23.61 12.71 33.32
CA GLN A 942 22.75 11.83 34.12
C GLN A 942 21.27 12.14 33.95
N VAL A 943 20.91 13.42 33.90
CA VAL A 943 19.52 13.85 33.69
C VAL A 943 19.03 13.49 32.29
N ALA A 944 19.88 13.67 31.27
CA ALA A 944 19.56 13.32 29.89
C ALA A 944 19.31 11.82 29.71
N VAL A 945 20.22 10.99 30.25
CA VAL A 945 20.16 9.52 30.13
C VAL A 945 18.99 8.93 30.92
N LYS A 946 18.65 9.51 32.09
CA LYS A 946 17.43 9.17 32.83
C LYS A 946 16.17 9.39 32.00
N GLN A 947 16.14 10.46 31.21
CA GLN A 947 14.98 10.82 30.38
C GLN A 947 14.92 9.99 29.09
N ASN A 948 16.06 9.76 28.44
CA ASN A 948 16.18 8.93 27.26
C ASN A 948 17.56 8.25 27.22
N GLU A 949 17.59 6.93 27.32
CA GLU A 949 18.84 6.15 27.36
C GLU A 949 19.70 6.37 26.11
N MET A 950 19.09 6.65 24.95
CA MET A 950 19.81 6.97 23.71
C MET A 950 20.58 8.28 23.79
N ALA A 951 20.31 9.15 24.79
CA ALA A 951 21.09 10.37 25.01
C ALA A 951 22.55 10.06 25.34
N LEU A 952 22.86 8.87 25.87
CA LEU A 952 24.22 8.47 26.22
C LEU A 952 25.18 8.57 25.01
N GLN A 953 24.69 8.36 23.79
CA GLN A 953 25.50 8.48 22.57
C GLN A 953 26.05 9.91 22.32
N PHE A 954 25.44 10.91 22.96
CA PHE A 954 25.85 12.31 22.85
C PHE A 954 26.69 12.78 24.05
N ALA A 955 26.88 11.95 25.08
CA ALA A 955 27.80 12.26 26.17
C ALA A 955 29.25 12.32 25.66
N SER A 956 30.17 12.90 26.44
CA SER A 956 31.58 12.86 26.06
C SER A 956 32.12 11.43 26.01
N PRO A 957 33.11 11.14 25.15
CA PRO A 957 33.67 9.78 25.01
C PRO A 957 34.12 9.15 26.34
N SER A 958 34.60 9.96 27.28
CA SER A 958 34.97 9.53 28.64
C SER A 958 33.81 8.94 29.44
N LEU A 959 32.61 9.54 29.36
CA LEU A 959 31.42 9.07 30.07
C LEU A 959 30.75 7.89 29.35
N GLN A 960 30.88 7.81 28.02
CA GLN A 960 30.33 6.70 27.23
C GLN A 960 31.00 5.35 27.53
N VAL A 961 32.24 5.36 28.04
CA VAL A 961 33.01 4.16 28.38
C VAL A 961 33.22 3.98 29.88
N ASP A 962 32.68 4.88 30.71
CA ASP A 962 32.77 4.80 32.17
C ASP A 962 31.80 3.72 32.68
N HIS A 963 32.35 2.54 32.95
CA HIS A 963 31.61 1.41 33.50
C HIS A 963 30.93 1.72 34.83
N SER A 964 31.51 2.59 35.69
CA SER A 964 30.89 2.96 36.96
C SER A 964 29.65 3.82 36.72
N PHE A 965 29.76 4.79 35.81
CA PHE A 965 28.64 5.64 35.39
C PHE A 965 27.51 4.80 34.77
N ILE A 966 27.83 3.90 33.82
CA ILE A 966 26.84 3.05 33.14
C ILE A 966 26.15 2.09 34.13
N CYS A 967 26.90 1.49 35.05
CA CYS A 967 26.35 0.60 36.09
C CYS A 967 25.44 1.34 37.09
N GLU A 968 25.79 2.58 37.48
CA GLU A 968 24.93 3.42 38.34
C GLU A 968 23.53 3.64 37.73
N PHE A 969 23.39 3.72 36.40
CA PHE A 969 22.09 3.85 35.72
C PHE A 969 21.28 2.56 35.68
N SER A 970 21.92 1.44 35.35
CA SER A 970 21.26 0.14 35.26
C SER A 970 20.64 -0.28 36.60
N ILE A 971 21.31 0.02 37.71
CA ILE A 971 20.84 -0.32 39.08
C ILE A 971 19.67 0.58 39.51
N PHE A 972 19.68 1.86 39.16
CA PHE A 972 18.64 2.82 39.57
C PHE A 972 17.28 2.59 38.87
N GLN A 973 17.27 1.99 37.67
CA GLN A 973 16.06 1.66 36.90
C GLN A 973 15.36 0.39 37.43
N GLU A 974 16.10 -0.63 37.87
CA GLU A 974 15.53 -1.81 38.54
C GLU A 974 14.84 -1.42 39.86
N MET A 975 15.40 -0.46 40.60
CA MET A 975 14.83 0.01 41.88
C MET A 975 13.57 0.88 41.75
N ASN A 976 13.37 1.57 40.62
CA ASN A 976 12.15 2.37 40.37
C ASN A 976 11.04 1.58 39.65
N ARG A 977 11.35 0.39 39.10
CA ARG A 977 10.39 -0.52 38.45
C ARG A 977 9.88 -1.64 39.36
N MET A 978 10.55 -1.89 40.49
CA MET A 978 9.99 -2.59 41.65
C MET A 978 9.03 -1.66 42.40
#